data_AF-A0A6P2AZD6-F1
#
_entry.id   AF-A0A6P2AZD6-F1
#
_cell.length_a   1.000
_cell.length_b   1.000
_cell.length_c   1.000
_cell.angle_alpha   90.00
_cell.angle_beta   90.00
_cell.angle_gamma   90.00
#
_symmetry.space_group_name_H-M   'P 1'
#
loop_
_entity.id
_entity.type
_entity.pdbx_description
1 polymer ?
#
loop_
_entity_poly.entity_id
_entity_poly.type
_entity_poly.pdbx_seq_one_letter_code
_entity_poly.pdbx_strand_id
1 'polypeptide(L)'
;MSMIFDWLLREGWIIAGWWLVISAMGFTVFPALVRLLPALTDKGYTLARPAGLLFVALVFWLLAVLGFINNTSGGILLAWVIVLLASAALYSRLSAPFDLRDWWRDNRLLIITTEILFIVLLVGFAAFRAHQNGFVHTEQPMDLAFMSAIQHSETFPPNDPWLAGYAISYYYFGYLMAAMNATLVGVPSTIGYNMHLALLFALVGTASVGLVYNLVRGRARNAPSTAPRRRVAVGFGLLGMAFLLLMSNFHMIFVELPYRNALFSDGYYQFWDTKNRTAVPDEPSDITRAFWWWFDHSRTVTERTVPMRIPAGVTYQQDGQAVTATEAITTPTRQTHEVIDEFPAFSFLLGDSHPHVMALPFVLLALGLALNVLLSDRPPDALRIAFYGVCIGALIFLNTWDAPVYVVVIVGAEAVRRVLRGSASGRGASLRRDDILFLFGMGAALLAVMLLVYMPFLVGFTSQLGGVLANVAHPTRPQQLFLMFGPFVILLAVFLAVEWWRGRRAMNWALAVPAVTGIIGVLFFLLLILMALGMADPTYQNMIRTVFRQEVDGMRTAWDVLTPALIARRLSAIVTLIVIVAVLLIGLARLFPPHHGIEPTAGDQPQPIYTPSSGFALLLIVCGVGLILIPEFVYLRDNFQTRMNTIFKFYYQAWALFSISAAYGVYSIVLDESRPRPRSALRIAYGALTVLILGAGMVYFVLGTYSRALHETGIANNPDHALTLDGGAGFVAPEDYQAIMCLREVVGRRQVVVAEANPQGGRVNYNPAHGRVGSLIGTPIILGWPGHQSQWRGTSYREVLGTRPADLDLLFTAERLDMAQPVIERYGIDYILYGNTERLHYGSAGESKFLDHFEIVCEAQGASGTARIFRVSRPAGEFATLSDGR
;
A
#
# COMPACT_ATOMS: atom_id res chain seq x y z
N MET A 1 -0.76 32.85 7.67
CA MET A 1 -1.28 33.15 6.31
C MET A 1 -0.19 33.75 5.41
N SER A 2 0.66 34.68 5.90
CA SER A 2 1.81 35.21 5.13
C SER A 2 2.76 34.11 4.65
N MET A 3 3.21 33.22 5.54
CA MET A 3 4.16 32.13 5.20
C MET A 3 3.69 31.20 4.07
N ILE A 4 2.42 30.76 4.08
CA ILE A 4 1.86 29.90 3.03
C ILE A 4 1.77 30.68 1.71
N PHE A 5 1.39 31.96 1.76
CA PHE A 5 1.32 32.80 0.58
C PHE A 5 2.71 33.03 -0.03
N ASP A 6 3.72 33.33 0.80
CA ASP A 6 5.11 33.50 0.36
C ASP A 6 5.66 32.21 -0.26
N TRP A 7 5.37 31.05 0.34
CA TRP A 7 5.72 29.76 -0.23
C TRP A 7 5.04 29.52 -1.58
N LEU A 8 3.73 29.78 -1.69
CA LEU A 8 3.00 29.65 -2.96
C LEU A 8 3.52 30.61 -4.03
N LEU A 9 4.03 31.79 -3.67
CA LEU A 9 4.69 32.68 -4.63
C LEU A 9 6.00 32.09 -5.17
N ARG A 10 6.76 31.37 -4.35
CA ARG A 10 8.03 30.74 -4.76
C ARG A 10 7.83 29.42 -5.51
N GLU A 11 6.96 28.55 -5.01
CA GLU A 11 6.83 27.15 -5.42
C GLU A 11 5.44 26.78 -5.96
N GLY A 12 4.48 27.70 -5.95
CA GLY A 12 3.11 27.42 -6.43
C GLY A 12 3.04 27.04 -7.91
N TRP A 13 4.02 27.46 -8.71
CA TRP A 13 4.15 27.03 -10.12
C TRP A 13 4.40 25.53 -10.24
N ILE A 14 5.08 24.90 -9.27
CA ILE A 14 5.32 23.45 -9.23
C ILE A 14 3.98 22.74 -9.06
N ILE A 15 3.17 23.18 -8.09
CA ILE A 15 1.84 22.63 -7.83
C ILE A 15 0.95 22.78 -9.07
N ALA A 16 0.97 23.96 -9.69
CA ALA A 16 0.23 24.23 -10.93
C ALA A 16 0.69 23.32 -12.09
N GLY A 17 1.99 23.10 -12.23
CA GLY A 17 2.57 22.19 -13.23
C GLY A 17 2.10 20.75 -13.04
N TRP A 18 2.16 20.24 -11.81
CA TRP A 18 1.64 18.90 -11.47
C TRP A 18 0.14 18.78 -11.75
N TRP A 19 -0.65 19.78 -11.36
CA TRP A 19 -2.09 19.82 -11.64
C TRP A 19 -2.39 19.82 -13.14
N LEU A 20 -1.64 20.59 -13.94
CA LEU A 20 -1.80 20.67 -15.38
C LEU A 20 -1.47 19.34 -16.05
N VAL A 21 -0.29 18.76 -15.74
CA VAL A 21 0.19 17.50 -16.32
C VAL A 21 -0.82 16.38 -16.05
N ILE A 22 -1.21 16.17 -14.79
CA ILE A 22 -2.15 15.08 -14.46
C ILE A 22 -3.54 15.29 -15.06
N SER A 23 -4.03 16.54 -15.09
CA SER A 23 -5.33 16.85 -15.68
C SER A 23 -5.31 16.59 -17.19
N ALA A 24 -4.26 16.99 -17.88
CA ALA A 24 -4.07 16.72 -19.31
C ALA A 24 -3.98 15.20 -19.59
N MET A 25 -3.27 14.43 -18.76
CA MET A 25 -3.24 12.96 -18.89
C MET A 25 -4.63 12.36 -18.72
N GLY A 26 -5.41 12.87 -17.76
CA GLY A 26 -6.81 12.45 -17.57
C GLY A 26 -7.69 12.76 -18.78
N PHE A 27 -7.61 13.99 -19.32
CA PHE A 27 -8.36 14.38 -20.52
C PHE A 27 -7.99 13.55 -21.75
N THR A 28 -6.74 13.10 -21.85
CA THR A 28 -6.25 12.26 -22.94
C THR A 28 -7.02 10.94 -23.03
N VAL A 29 -7.27 10.29 -21.90
CA VAL A 29 -7.94 8.98 -21.85
C VAL A 29 -9.46 9.07 -21.70
N PHE A 30 -9.99 10.23 -21.30
CA PHE A 30 -11.42 10.40 -21.06
C PHE A 30 -12.32 10.00 -22.26
N PRO A 31 -11.99 10.34 -23.53
CA PRO A 31 -12.76 9.88 -24.69
C PRO A 31 -12.89 8.35 -24.76
N ALA A 32 -11.81 7.61 -24.51
CA ALA A 32 -11.82 6.16 -24.41
C ALA A 32 -12.69 5.67 -23.23
N LEU A 33 -12.54 6.28 -22.05
CA LEU A 33 -13.29 5.89 -20.85
C LEU A 33 -14.81 6.05 -21.04
N VAL A 34 -15.26 7.09 -21.74
CA VAL A 34 -16.68 7.28 -22.05
C VAL A 34 -17.29 6.06 -22.76
N ARG A 35 -16.49 5.33 -23.55
CA ARG A 35 -16.92 4.15 -24.30
C ARG A 35 -16.70 2.84 -23.54
N LEU A 36 -15.62 2.76 -22.77
CA LEU A 36 -15.26 1.57 -22.00
C LEU A 36 -16.05 1.45 -20.69
N LEU A 37 -16.44 2.59 -20.12
CA LEU A 37 -17.16 2.71 -18.85
C LEU A 37 -18.59 3.28 -19.03
N PRO A 38 -19.40 2.75 -19.96
CA PRO A 38 -20.70 3.33 -20.28
C PRO A 38 -21.71 3.17 -19.14
N ALA A 39 -21.45 2.26 -18.19
CA ALA A 39 -22.34 1.97 -17.09
C ALA A 39 -22.23 2.94 -15.91
N LEU A 40 -21.08 3.62 -15.79
CA LEU A 40 -20.88 4.64 -14.77
C LEU A 40 -21.64 5.92 -15.16
N THR A 41 -22.20 6.60 -14.16
CA THR A 41 -23.00 7.82 -14.35
C THR A 41 -22.13 8.97 -14.85
N ASP A 42 -20.92 9.08 -14.30
CA ASP A 42 -19.92 10.07 -14.68
C ASP A 42 -19.07 9.64 -15.89
N LYS A 43 -19.32 8.46 -16.45
CA LYS A 43 -18.56 7.90 -17.59
C LYS A 43 -17.05 7.75 -17.32
N GLY A 44 -16.66 7.63 -16.05
CA GLY A 44 -15.26 7.47 -15.64
C GLY A 44 -14.47 8.77 -15.51
N TYR A 45 -15.13 9.93 -15.52
CA TYR A 45 -14.46 11.24 -15.34
C TYR A 45 -13.60 11.29 -14.08
N THR A 46 -14.11 10.84 -12.94
CA THR A 46 -13.35 10.85 -11.68
C THR A 46 -12.22 9.83 -11.62
N LEU A 47 -12.20 8.87 -12.56
CA LEU A 47 -11.16 7.86 -12.70
C LEU A 47 -10.19 8.18 -13.85
N ALA A 48 -10.43 9.28 -14.57
CA ALA A 48 -9.65 9.64 -15.75
C ALA A 48 -8.20 9.97 -15.40
N ARG A 49 -7.95 10.69 -14.30
CA ARG A 49 -6.58 11.04 -13.87
C ARG A 49 -5.74 9.80 -13.51
N PRO A 50 -6.20 8.86 -12.65
CA PRO A 50 -5.48 7.60 -12.43
C PRO A 50 -5.28 6.79 -13.72
N ALA A 51 -6.31 6.66 -14.56
CA ALA A 51 -6.19 5.91 -15.81
C ALA A 51 -5.17 6.58 -16.77
N GLY A 52 -5.20 7.91 -16.91
CA GLY A 52 -4.29 8.67 -17.75
C GLY A 52 -2.84 8.49 -17.32
N LEU A 53 -2.58 8.61 -16.01
CA LEU A 53 -1.27 8.35 -15.44
C LEU A 53 -0.80 6.92 -15.72
N LEU A 54 -1.68 5.93 -15.54
CA LEU A 54 -1.38 4.52 -15.82
C LEU A 54 -0.99 4.30 -17.27
N PHE A 55 -1.82 4.75 -18.23
CA PHE A 55 -1.60 4.45 -19.64
C PHE A 55 -0.38 5.17 -20.21
N VAL A 56 -0.18 6.44 -19.85
CA VAL A 56 1.01 7.17 -20.31
C VAL A 56 2.28 6.55 -19.73
N ALA A 57 2.31 6.26 -18.43
CA ALA A 57 3.46 5.61 -17.80
C ALA A 57 3.70 4.18 -18.34
N LEU A 58 2.65 3.41 -18.59
CA LEU A 58 2.75 2.05 -19.13
C LEU A 58 3.32 2.04 -20.55
N VAL A 59 2.80 2.88 -21.44
CA VAL A 59 3.30 2.96 -22.82
C VAL A 59 4.73 3.49 -22.83
N PHE A 60 5.03 4.50 -22.00
CA PHE A 60 6.39 5.01 -21.84
C PHE A 60 7.36 3.91 -21.37
N TRP A 61 7.02 3.21 -20.29
CA TRP A 61 7.83 2.14 -19.74
C TRP A 61 8.02 0.98 -20.73
N LEU A 62 6.95 0.53 -21.40
CA LEU A 62 7.03 -0.55 -22.39
C LEU A 62 7.94 -0.19 -23.56
N LEU A 63 7.82 1.03 -24.10
CA LEU A 63 8.69 1.46 -25.19
C LEU A 63 10.13 1.59 -24.72
N ALA A 64 10.35 2.06 -23.49
CA ALA A 64 11.70 2.26 -22.96
C ALA A 64 12.41 0.95 -22.59
N VAL A 65 11.70 0.00 -21.95
CA VAL A 65 12.28 -1.32 -21.59
C VAL A 65 12.53 -2.20 -22.82
N LEU A 66 11.80 -1.96 -23.92
CA LEU A 66 12.04 -2.62 -25.21
C LEU A 66 13.10 -1.91 -26.07
N GLY A 67 13.67 -0.79 -25.60
CA GLY A 67 14.73 -0.06 -26.29
C GLY A 67 14.26 0.83 -27.45
N PHE A 68 12.96 1.11 -27.57
CA PHE A 68 12.43 2.00 -28.63
C PHE A 68 12.62 3.49 -28.32
N ILE A 69 12.67 3.86 -27.05
CA ILE A 69 12.84 5.26 -26.59
C ILE A 69 13.74 5.31 -25.37
N ASN A 70 14.37 6.48 -25.15
CA ASN A 70 15.14 6.76 -23.94
C ASN A 70 14.30 7.51 -22.90
N ASN A 71 14.73 7.46 -21.64
CA ASN A 71 14.11 8.13 -20.50
C ASN A 71 14.34 9.65 -20.51
N THR A 72 13.59 10.32 -21.37
CA THR A 72 13.65 11.76 -21.61
C THR A 72 12.23 12.33 -21.67
N SER A 73 12.09 13.65 -21.47
CA SER A 73 10.79 14.32 -21.65
C SER A 73 10.20 14.09 -23.05
N GLY A 74 11.06 14.00 -24.08
CA GLY A 74 10.64 13.67 -25.45
C GLY A 74 10.06 12.26 -25.59
N GLY A 75 10.71 11.26 -24.97
CA GLY A 75 10.20 9.88 -24.93
C GLY A 75 8.85 9.78 -24.20
N ILE A 76 8.71 10.49 -23.08
CA ILE A 76 7.46 10.56 -22.31
C ILE A 76 6.35 11.21 -23.15
N LEU A 77 6.63 12.33 -23.83
CA LEU A 77 5.65 13.01 -24.70
C LEU A 77 5.24 12.15 -25.90
N LEU A 78 6.16 11.39 -26.51
CA LEU A 78 5.83 10.46 -27.59
C LEU A 78 4.87 9.36 -27.11
N ALA A 79 5.15 8.75 -25.96
CA ALA A 79 4.26 7.77 -25.34
C ALA A 79 2.86 8.36 -25.08
N TRP A 80 2.82 9.61 -24.60
CA TRP A 80 1.58 10.33 -24.39
C TRP A 80 0.79 10.54 -25.68
N VAL A 81 1.43 10.97 -26.78
CA VAL A 81 0.79 11.10 -28.09
C VAL A 81 0.21 9.78 -28.57
N ILE A 82 0.91 8.66 -28.38
CA ILE A 82 0.40 7.32 -28.72
C ILE A 82 -0.89 7.01 -27.95
N VAL A 83 -0.93 7.30 -26.64
CA VAL A 83 -2.13 7.13 -25.81
C VAL A 83 -3.28 8.02 -26.30
N LEU A 84 -2.99 9.28 -26.67
CA LEU A 84 -3.98 10.20 -27.23
C LEU A 84 -4.60 9.65 -28.52
N LEU A 85 -3.75 9.19 -29.45
CA LEU A 85 -4.20 8.61 -30.73
C LEU A 85 -5.01 7.33 -30.52
N ALA A 86 -4.58 6.46 -29.61
CA ALA A 86 -5.32 5.25 -29.26
C ALA A 86 -6.70 5.58 -28.64
N SER A 87 -6.75 6.59 -27.77
CA SER A 87 -8.00 7.08 -27.16
C SER A 87 -8.97 7.66 -28.19
N ALA A 88 -8.46 8.50 -29.11
CA ALA A 88 -9.24 9.06 -30.21
C ALA A 88 -9.75 7.97 -31.18
N ALA A 89 -8.89 7.01 -31.53
CA ALA A 89 -9.26 5.88 -32.38
C ALA A 89 -10.37 5.04 -31.74
N LEU A 90 -10.27 4.74 -30.45
CA LEU A 90 -11.29 3.99 -29.72
C LEU A 90 -12.62 4.75 -29.63
N TYR A 91 -12.58 6.07 -29.45
CA TYR A 91 -13.76 6.91 -29.50
C TYR A 91 -14.43 6.90 -30.89
N SER A 92 -13.65 6.91 -31.98
CA SER A 92 -14.18 6.94 -33.35
C SER A 92 -14.82 5.63 -33.82
N ARG A 93 -14.34 4.47 -33.36
CA ARG A 93 -14.75 3.14 -33.85
C ARG A 93 -16.07 2.60 -33.29
N LEU A 94 -16.65 3.27 -32.29
CA LEU A 94 -17.87 2.81 -31.62
C LEU A 94 -19.04 3.76 -31.94
N SER A 95 -20.16 3.23 -32.43
CA SER A 95 -21.11 3.94 -33.29
C SER A 95 -22.11 4.89 -32.62
N ALA A 96 -22.19 4.96 -31.29
CA ALA A 96 -23.17 5.81 -30.60
C ALA A 96 -22.60 7.20 -30.31
N PRO A 97 -23.26 8.30 -30.73
CA PRO A 97 -22.82 9.66 -30.39
C PRO A 97 -22.93 9.88 -28.87
N PHE A 98 -21.89 10.49 -28.29
CA PHE A 98 -21.88 10.92 -26.89
C PHE A 98 -22.40 12.35 -26.81
N ASP A 99 -23.57 12.55 -26.20
CA ASP A 99 -24.09 13.88 -25.94
C ASP A 99 -23.40 14.51 -24.73
N LEU A 100 -22.39 15.34 -25.03
CA LEU A 100 -21.62 16.07 -24.02
C LEU A 100 -22.50 17.06 -23.24
N ARG A 101 -23.51 17.66 -23.88
CA ARG A 101 -24.35 18.69 -23.27
C ARG A 101 -25.25 18.09 -22.19
N ASP A 102 -25.89 16.98 -22.50
CA ASP A 102 -26.74 16.26 -21.55
C ASP A 102 -25.92 15.64 -20.42
N TRP A 103 -24.78 15.02 -20.77
CA TRP A 103 -23.88 14.49 -19.75
C TRP A 103 -23.34 15.58 -18.80
N TRP A 104 -22.95 16.74 -19.33
CA TRP A 104 -22.53 17.89 -18.52
C TRP A 104 -23.67 18.40 -17.65
N ARG A 105 -24.87 18.57 -18.21
CA ARG A 105 -26.05 18.98 -17.45
C ARG A 105 -26.29 18.03 -16.29
N ASP A 106 -26.04 16.72 -16.48
CA ASP A 106 -26.26 15.69 -15.49
C ASP A 106 -25.15 15.57 -14.43
N ASN A 107 -23.91 15.83 -14.80
CA ASN A 107 -22.74 15.58 -13.95
C ASN A 107 -22.00 16.85 -13.49
N ARG A 108 -22.37 18.06 -13.95
CA ARG A 108 -21.67 19.32 -13.61
C ARG A 108 -21.43 19.53 -12.11
N LEU A 109 -22.37 19.11 -11.25
CA LEU A 109 -22.19 19.23 -9.80
C LEU A 109 -21.03 18.35 -9.32
N LEU A 110 -20.98 17.09 -9.76
CA LEU A 110 -19.88 16.19 -9.42
C LEU A 110 -18.56 16.72 -9.99
N ILE A 111 -18.56 17.13 -11.26
CA ILE A 111 -17.35 17.61 -11.93
C ILE A 111 -16.79 18.83 -11.21
N ILE A 112 -17.59 19.88 -10.99
CA ILE A 112 -17.14 21.09 -10.29
C ILE A 112 -16.67 20.76 -8.87
N THR A 113 -17.42 19.93 -8.13
CA THR A 113 -17.00 19.54 -6.78
C THR A 113 -15.69 18.76 -6.79
N THR A 114 -15.50 17.83 -7.73
CA THR A 114 -14.28 17.02 -7.81
C THR A 114 -13.07 17.81 -8.28
N GLU A 115 -13.23 18.78 -9.17
CA GLU A 115 -12.15 19.70 -9.57
C GLU A 115 -11.71 20.60 -8.41
N ILE A 116 -12.67 21.23 -7.71
CA ILE A 116 -12.35 22.05 -6.53
C ILE A 116 -11.71 21.19 -5.45
N LEU A 117 -12.27 20.01 -5.18
CA LEU A 117 -11.74 19.09 -4.19
C LEU A 117 -10.33 18.60 -4.57
N PHE A 118 -10.08 18.28 -5.84
CA PHE A 118 -8.75 17.87 -6.30
C PHE A 118 -7.71 18.94 -5.97
N ILE A 119 -8.00 20.20 -6.30
CA ILE A 119 -7.11 21.34 -6.02
C ILE A 119 -6.92 21.52 -4.51
N VAL A 120 -8.00 21.47 -3.72
CA VAL A 120 -7.93 21.60 -2.25
C VAL A 120 -7.08 20.50 -1.63
N LEU A 121 -7.26 19.24 -2.06
CA LEU A 121 -6.48 18.11 -1.54
C LEU A 121 -5.01 18.20 -1.99
N LEU A 122 -4.75 18.55 -3.25
CA LEU A 122 -3.39 18.67 -3.79
C LEU A 122 -2.63 19.80 -3.08
N VAL A 123 -3.20 21.01 -3.02
CA VAL A 123 -2.56 22.17 -2.38
C VAL A 123 -2.46 21.96 -0.88
N GLY A 124 -3.51 21.45 -0.23
CA GLY A 124 -3.53 21.22 1.21
C GLY A 124 -2.48 20.19 1.64
N PHE A 125 -2.34 19.09 0.89
CA PHE A 125 -1.35 18.07 1.21
C PHE A 125 0.07 18.49 0.78
N ALA A 126 0.23 19.23 -0.32
CA ALA A 126 1.51 19.85 -0.66
C ALA A 126 1.96 20.83 0.43
N ALA A 127 1.05 21.61 1.03
CA ALA A 127 1.36 22.47 2.16
C ALA A 127 1.79 21.66 3.38
N PHE A 128 1.13 20.54 3.69
CA PHE A 128 1.57 19.60 4.74
C PHE A 128 3.00 19.09 4.47
N ARG A 129 3.31 18.67 3.24
CA ARG A 129 4.65 18.23 2.84
C ARG A 129 5.68 19.36 2.81
N ALA A 130 5.26 20.61 2.59
CA ALA A 130 6.18 21.75 2.68
C ALA A 130 6.57 22.09 4.13
N HIS A 131 5.74 21.67 5.10
CA HIS A 131 6.10 21.71 6.52
C HIS A 131 7.00 20.53 6.89
N GLN A 132 6.57 19.30 6.55
CA GLN A 132 7.37 18.09 6.75
C GLN A 132 7.96 17.67 5.40
N ASN A 133 9.13 18.19 5.06
CA ASN A 133 9.78 17.94 3.77
C ASN A 133 10.92 16.91 3.84
N GLY A 134 11.37 16.53 5.04
CA GLY A 134 12.52 15.66 5.24
C GLY A 134 12.29 14.20 4.84
N PHE A 135 13.39 13.52 4.50
CA PHE A 135 13.42 12.13 4.01
C PHE A 135 14.17 11.18 4.93
N VAL A 136 14.26 11.49 6.24
CA VAL A 136 15.16 10.79 7.18
C VAL A 136 14.44 9.71 8.00
N HIS A 137 13.12 9.61 7.89
CA HIS A 137 12.35 8.62 8.63
C HIS A 137 12.20 7.33 7.82
N THR A 138 12.21 6.20 8.53
CA THR A 138 11.83 4.88 7.98
C THR A 138 12.38 4.65 6.56
N GLU A 139 11.52 4.34 5.58
CA GLU A 139 11.93 3.97 4.22
C GLU A 139 12.00 5.17 3.26
N GLN A 140 11.78 6.41 3.72
CA GLN A 140 11.87 7.61 2.88
C GLN A 140 13.20 7.74 2.12
N PRO A 141 14.39 7.44 2.70
CA PRO A 141 15.65 7.45 1.96
C PRO A 141 15.67 6.49 0.77
N MET A 142 15.04 5.31 0.92
CA MET A 142 14.94 4.27 -0.10
C MET A 142 13.99 4.71 -1.22
N ASP A 143 12.81 5.20 -0.86
CA ASP A 143 11.83 5.66 -1.85
C ASP A 143 12.40 6.80 -2.71
N LEU A 144 13.10 7.74 -2.07
CA LEU A 144 13.82 8.81 -2.75
C LEU A 144 14.91 8.25 -3.67
N ALA A 145 15.68 7.25 -3.22
CA ALA A 145 16.71 6.61 -4.04
C ALA A 145 16.14 5.99 -5.32
N PHE A 146 15.04 5.26 -5.23
CA PHE A 146 14.39 4.69 -6.42
C PHE A 146 13.89 5.77 -7.37
N MET A 147 13.28 6.84 -6.85
CA MET A 147 12.83 7.95 -7.69
C MET A 147 14.00 8.65 -8.38
N SER A 148 15.07 8.97 -7.65
CA SER A 148 16.29 9.60 -8.18
C SER A 148 16.96 8.70 -9.22
N ALA A 149 17.10 7.40 -8.94
CA ALA A 149 17.70 6.43 -9.85
C ALA A 149 16.92 6.31 -11.16
N ILE A 150 15.58 6.34 -11.10
CA ILE A 150 14.75 6.34 -12.30
C ILE A 150 14.94 7.65 -13.07
N GLN A 151 15.01 8.82 -12.43
CA GLN A 151 15.28 10.06 -13.17
C GLN A 151 16.69 10.07 -13.81
N HIS A 152 17.67 9.46 -13.15
CA HIS A 152 19.06 9.42 -13.61
C HIS A 152 19.32 8.39 -14.72
N SER A 153 18.64 7.25 -14.68
CA SER A 153 18.82 6.15 -15.65
C SER A 153 18.36 6.55 -17.05
N GLU A 154 19.17 6.32 -18.08
CA GLU A 154 18.80 6.62 -19.48
C GLU A 154 17.88 5.57 -20.09
N THR A 155 18.03 4.31 -19.66
CA THR A 155 17.30 3.14 -20.16
C THR A 155 16.61 2.39 -19.01
N PHE A 156 15.76 1.43 -19.37
CA PHE A 156 15.07 0.56 -18.42
C PHE A 156 15.50 -0.90 -18.61
N PRO A 157 15.55 -1.72 -17.55
CA PRO A 157 15.24 -1.38 -16.14
C PRO A 157 16.26 -0.39 -15.53
N PRO A 158 15.84 0.45 -14.57
CA PRO A 158 16.70 1.49 -14.00
C PRO A 158 17.83 0.87 -13.15
N ASN A 159 18.96 1.57 -13.09
CA ASN A 159 20.08 1.15 -12.26
C ASN A 159 19.70 1.16 -10.77
N ASP A 160 20.22 0.20 -10.01
CA ASP A 160 20.08 0.16 -8.56
C ASP A 160 20.97 1.27 -7.94
N PRO A 161 20.38 2.26 -7.24
CA PRO A 161 21.15 3.35 -6.65
C PRO A 161 22.10 2.87 -5.53
N TRP A 162 21.84 1.70 -4.95
CA TRP A 162 22.53 1.19 -3.77
C TRP A 162 23.29 -0.11 -4.04
N LEU A 163 23.41 -0.53 -5.30
CA LEU A 163 24.16 -1.72 -5.66
C LEU A 163 24.64 -1.66 -7.11
N ALA A 164 25.80 -1.05 -7.31
CA ALA A 164 26.41 -0.86 -8.62
C ALA A 164 26.55 -2.19 -9.39
N GLY A 165 26.18 -2.13 -10.68
CA GLY A 165 26.17 -3.27 -11.61
C GLY A 165 24.84 -4.04 -11.68
N TYR A 166 23.82 -3.61 -10.94
CA TYR A 166 22.49 -4.25 -10.96
C TYR A 166 21.38 -3.24 -11.22
N ALA A 167 20.21 -3.75 -11.64
CA ALA A 167 18.98 -2.98 -11.72
C ALA A 167 18.16 -3.08 -10.40
N ILE A 168 17.24 -2.14 -10.21
CA ILE A 168 16.30 -2.15 -9.07
C ILE A 168 15.49 -3.45 -9.05
N SER A 169 15.62 -4.22 -7.95
CA SER A 169 14.87 -5.45 -7.71
C SER A 169 13.65 -5.23 -6.81
N TYR A 170 12.80 -4.26 -7.14
CA TYR A 170 11.65 -3.87 -6.33
C TYR A 170 10.47 -3.37 -7.18
N TYR A 171 9.32 -3.10 -6.56
CA TYR A 171 8.13 -2.57 -7.24
C TYR A 171 8.36 -1.13 -7.68
N TYR A 172 8.89 -0.92 -8.89
CA TYR A 172 9.34 0.42 -9.30
C TYR A 172 8.35 1.22 -10.15
N PHE A 173 7.17 0.68 -10.50
CA PHE A 173 6.24 1.37 -11.40
C PHE A 173 5.64 2.66 -10.80
N GLY A 174 5.40 2.68 -9.49
CA GLY A 174 4.93 3.88 -8.79
C GLY A 174 5.99 4.98 -8.77
N TYR A 175 7.25 4.63 -8.46
CA TYR A 175 8.37 5.58 -8.54
C TYR A 175 8.62 6.05 -9.98
N LEU A 176 8.37 5.21 -10.99
CA LEU A 176 8.42 5.60 -12.40
C LEU A 176 7.37 6.67 -12.71
N MET A 177 6.14 6.51 -12.24
CA MET A 177 5.10 7.54 -12.38
C MET A 177 5.49 8.85 -11.67
N ALA A 178 6.10 8.75 -10.49
CA ALA A 178 6.61 9.92 -9.76
C ALA A 178 7.71 10.64 -10.55
N ALA A 179 8.75 9.90 -10.96
CA ALA A 179 9.90 10.40 -11.72
C ALA A 179 9.48 10.98 -13.08
N MET A 180 8.54 10.33 -13.78
CA MET A 180 7.99 10.80 -15.05
C MET A 180 7.32 12.17 -14.90
N ASN A 181 6.45 12.34 -13.89
CA ASN A 181 5.79 13.63 -13.64
C ASN A 181 6.79 14.72 -13.23
N ALA A 182 7.73 14.39 -12.33
CA ALA A 182 8.78 15.33 -11.92
C ALA A 182 9.64 15.78 -13.11
N THR A 183 9.96 14.87 -14.03
CA THR A 183 10.73 15.16 -15.25
C THR A 183 9.96 16.05 -16.23
N LEU A 184 8.64 15.83 -16.40
CA LEU A 184 7.79 16.67 -17.23
C LEU A 184 7.62 18.10 -16.67
N VAL A 185 7.54 18.24 -15.35
CA VAL A 185 7.45 19.54 -14.67
C VAL A 185 8.81 20.23 -14.58
N GLY A 186 9.91 19.47 -14.66
CA GLY A 186 11.28 20.00 -14.61
C GLY A 186 11.80 20.21 -13.18
N VAL A 187 11.45 19.31 -12.25
CA VAL A 187 11.88 19.38 -10.84
C VAL A 187 12.72 18.16 -10.43
N PRO A 188 13.65 18.32 -9.47
CA PRO A 188 14.42 17.21 -8.91
C PRO A 188 13.54 16.23 -8.12
N SER A 189 14.08 15.03 -7.87
CA SER A 189 13.43 13.96 -7.10
C SER A 189 13.06 14.38 -5.68
N THR A 190 13.87 15.23 -5.04
CA THR A 190 13.60 15.74 -3.68
C THR A 190 12.28 16.51 -3.60
N ILE A 191 12.00 17.37 -4.58
CA ILE A 191 10.70 18.05 -4.70
C ILE A 191 9.63 17.09 -5.22
N GLY A 192 9.98 16.30 -6.24
CA GLY A 192 9.06 15.39 -6.91
C GLY A 192 8.46 14.34 -5.97
N TYR A 193 9.22 13.86 -4.98
CA TYR A 193 8.76 12.92 -3.96
C TYR A 193 7.61 13.50 -3.13
N ASN A 194 7.79 14.71 -2.60
CA ASN A 194 6.78 15.40 -1.79
C ASN A 194 5.53 15.74 -2.63
N MET A 195 5.71 16.16 -3.88
CA MET A 195 4.60 16.38 -4.81
C MET A 195 3.88 15.09 -5.22
N HIS A 196 4.59 13.97 -5.33
CA HIS A 196 3.99 12.69 -5.64
C HIS A 196 3.04 12.23 -4.53
N LEU A 197 3.44 12.35 -3.25
CA LEU A 197 2.56 12.06 -2.12
C LEU A 197 1.30 12.94 -2.12
N ALA A 198 1.44 14.24 -2.39
CA ALA A 198 0.31 15.15 -2.52
C ALA A 198 -0.62 14.79 -3.70
N LEU A 199 -0.04 14.37 -4.83
CA LEU A 199 -0.79 13.87 -5.98
C LEU A 199 -1.58 12.61 -5.62
N LEU A 200 -0.95 11.62 -4.99
CA LEU A 200 -1.61 10.39 -4.57
C LEU A 200 -2.79 10.69 -3.65
N PHE A 201 -2.60 11.56 -2.66
CA PHE A 201 -3.67 11.96 -1.73
C PHE A 201 -4.88 12.55 -2.48
N ALA A 202 -4.66 13.45 -3.44
CA ALA A 202 -5.70 14.06 -4.26
C ALA A 202 -6.38 13.06 -5.22
N LEU A 203 -5.62 12.15 -5.84
CA LEU A 203 -6.14 11.10 -6.71
C LEU A 203 -7.02 10.11 -5.94
N VAL A 204 -6.56 9.63 -4.79
CA VAL A 204 -7.34 8.72 -3.93
C VAL A 204 -8.63 9.41 -3.48
N GLY A 205 -8.54 10.67 -3.07
CA GLY A 205 -9.69 11.37 -2.55
C GLY A 205 -10.79 11.57 -3.60
N THR A 206 -10.42 12.04 -4.79
CA THR A 206 -11.38 12.28 -5.88
C THR A 206 -11.91 10.99 -6.51
N ALA A 207 -11.08 9.96 -6.66
CA ALA A 207 -11.52 8.65 -7.13
C ALA A 207 -12.51 7.99 -6.15
N SER A 208 -12.30 8.14 -4.83
CA SER A 208 -13.22 7.63 -3.80
C SER A 208 -14.59 8.32 -3.85
N VAL A 209 -14.60 9.66 -3.97
CA VAL A 209 -15.84 10.43 -4.17
C VAL A 209 -16.59 9.94 -5.39
N GLY A 210 -15.89 9.78 -6.51
CA GLY A 210 -16.45 9.31 -7.77
C GLY A 210 -17.02 7.89 -7.70
N LEU A 211 -16.29 6.97 -7.06
CA LEU A 211 -16.72 5.59 -6.90
C LEU A 211 -18.01 5.48 -6.08
N VAL A 212 -18.08 6.15 -4.93
CA VAL A 212 -19.29 6.15 -4.09
C VAL A 212 -20.42 6.94 -4.75
N TYR A 213 -20.14 8.05 -5.45
CA TYR A 213 -21.13 8.77 -6.23
C TYR A 213 -21.79 7.85 -7.27
N ASN A 214 -20.97 7.14 -8.05
CA ASN A 214 -21.44 6.19 -9.06
C ASN A 214 -22.19 5.02 -8.42
N LEU A 215 -21.78 4.57 -7.24
CA LEU A 215 -22.46 3.52 -6.51
C LEU A 215 -23.85 3.96 -6.04
N VAL A 216 -23.98 5.18 -5.51
CA VAL A 216 -25.27 5.75 -5.07
C VAL A 216 -26.20 6.02 -6.26
N ARG A 217 -25.69 6.62 -7.34
CA ARG A 217 -26.49 6.96 -8.54
C ARG A 217 -26.83 5.74 -9.39
N GLY A 218 -25.90 4.80 -9.52
CA GLY A 218 -26.06 3.56 -10.30
C GLY A 218 -27.18 2.65 -9.80
N ARG A 219 -27.64 2.86 -8.56
CA ARG A 219 -28.79 2.18 -7.96
C ARG A 219 -30.06 2.30 -8.80
N ALA A 220 -30.31 3.49 -9.36
CA ALA A 220 -31.55 3.81 -10.07
C ALA A 220 -31.40 3.70 -11.60
N ARG A 221 -30.35 3.02 -12.09
CA ARG A 221 -30.08 2.96 -13.54
C ARG A 221 -31.27 2.44 -14.35
N ASN A 222 -31.99 1.45 -13.82
CA ASN A 222 -33.15 0.86 -14.50
C ASN A 222 -34.46 1.65 -14.27
N ALA A 223 -34.44 2.66 -13.41
CA ALA A 223 -35.59 3.53 -13.11
C ALA A 223 -35.11 4.97 -12.83
N PRO A 224 -34.67 5.72 -13.86
CA PRO A 224 -34.01 7.02 -13.68
C PRO A 224 -34.84 8.06 -12.91
N SER A 225 -36.17 7.97 -12.96
CA SER A 225 -37.09 8.80 -12.19
C SER A 225 -36.92 8.67 -10.67
N THR A 226 -36.36 7.56 -10.21
CA THR A 226 -36.09 7.26 -8.79
C THR A 226 -34.64 7.58 -8.38
N ALA A 227 -33.86 8.20 -9.27
CA ALA A 227 -32.45 8.47 -9.03
C ALA A 227 -32.23 9.40 -7.83
N PRO A 228 -31.31 9.06 -6.90
CA PRO A 228 -31.03 9.90 -5.75
C PRO A 228 -30.57 11.28 -6.18
N ARG A 229 -30.95 12.32 -5.42
CA ARG A 229 -30.53 13.70 -5.72
C ARG A 229 -29.01 13.79 -5.83
N ARG A 230 -28.51 14.54 -6.81
CA ARG A 230 -27.06 14.64 -7.09
C ARG A 230 -26.26 15.12 -5.88
N ARG A 231 -26.79 16.08 -5.12
CA ARG A 231 -26.18 16.59 -3.88
C ARG A 231 -26.02 15.48 -2.83
N VAL A 232 -26.98 14.57 -2.73
CA VAL A 232 -26.90 13.42 -1.80
C VAL A 232 -25.78 12.48 -2.22
N ALA A 233 -25.70 12.13 -3.51
CA ALA A 233 -24.64 11.26 -4.01
C ALA A 233 -23.24 11.86 -3.81
N VAL A 234 -23.07 13.18 -4.03
CA VAL A 234 -21.81 13.88 -3.75
C VAL A 234 -21.49 13.87 -2.24
N GLY A 235 -22.47 14.13 -1.38
CA GLY A 235 -22.27 14.11 0.07
C GLY A 235 -21.79 12.76 0.61
N PHE A 236 -22.37 11.65 0.12
CA PHE A 236 -21.89 10.31 0.45
C PHE A 236 -20.56 9.96 -0.22
N GLY A 237 -20.28 10.54 -1.40
CA GLY A 237 -18.94 10.54 -1.99
C GLY A 237 -17.89 11.10 -1.05
N LEU A 238 -18.14 12.29 -0.51
CA LEU A 238 -17.26 12.94 0.48
C LEU A 238 -17.15 12.12 1.77
N LEU A 239 -18.22 11.46 2.20
CA LEU A 239 -18.18 10.55 3.35
C LEU A 239 -17.26 9.34 3.09
N GLY A 240 -17.34 8.74 1.90
CA GLY A 240 -16.44 7.64 1.51
C GLY A 240 -14.98 8.06 1.43
N MET A 241 -14.71 9.27 0.94
CA MET A 241 -13.38 9.88 0.99
C MET A 241 -12.90 10.03 2.44
N ALA A 242 -13.75 10.56 3.33
CA ALA A 242 -13.39 10.76 4.73
C ALA A 242 -13.10 9.44 5.45
N PHE A 243 -13.90 8.40 5.24
CA PHE A 243 -13.63 7.05 5.79
C PHE A 243 -12.31 6.46 5.29
N LEU A 244 -11.96 6.72 4.03
CA LEU A 244 -10.74 6.17 3.43
C LEU A 244 -9.48 6.93 3.87
N LEU A 245 -9.49 8.26 3.77
CA LEU A 245 -8.29 9.09 3.87
C LEU A 245 -8.10 9.82 5.20
N LEU A 246 -9.17 10.06 5.96
CA LEU A 246 -9.13 10.95 7.13
C LEU A 246 -9.47 10.21 8.43
N MET A 247 -10.23 9.13 8.35
CA MET A 247 -10.62 8.34 9.51
C MET A 247 -9.51 7.36 9.89
N SER A 248 -9.24 7.27 11.19
CA SER A 248 -8.34 6.27 11.78
C SER A 248 -9.09 5.12 12.44
N ASN A 249 -8.32 4.14 12.89
CA ASN A 249 -8.80 3.05 13.73
C ASN A 249 -9.16 3.55 15.15
N PHE A 250 -9.69 2.68 16.01
CA PHE A 250 -10.10 3.09 17.36
C PHE A 250 -8.96 3.13 18.38
N HIS A 251 -7.71 2.90 17.97
CA HIS A 251 -6.55 2.97 18.87
C HIS A 251 -6.45 4.34 19.57
N MET A 252 -6.70 5.43 18.84
CA MET A 252 -6.66 6.79 19.41
C MET A 252 -7.61 6.95 20.61
N ILE A 253 -8.82 6.42 20.48
CA ILE A 253 -9.91 6.67 21.43
C ILE A 253 -9.85 5.71 22.62
N PHE A 254 -9.54 4.43 22.39
CA PHE A 254 -9.55 3.42 23.45
C PHE A 254 -8.17 3.17 24.06
N VAL A 255 -7.08 3.58 23.41
CA VAL A 255 -5.74 3.31 23.93
C VAL A 255 -4.96 4.60 24.12
N GLU A 256 -4.73 5.37 23.06
CA GLU A 256 -3.76 6.47 23.14
C GLU A 256 -4.24 7.61 24.04
N LEU A 257 -5.46 8.14 23.83
CA LEU A 257 -5.98 9.22 24.69
C LEU A 257 -6.10 8.79 26.16
N PRO A 258 -6.67 7.62 26.50
CA PRO A 258 -6.69 7.17 27.89
C PRO A 258 -5.30 6.99 28.48
N TYR A 259 -4.37 6.41 27.72
CA TYR A 259 -2.98 6.22 28.14
C TYR A 259 -2.33 7.55 28.49
N ARG A 260 -2.38 8.53 27.57
CA ARG A 260 -1.76 9.85 27.78
C ARG A 260 -2.30 10.62 28.97
N ASN A 261 -3.53 10.33 29.39
CA ASN A 261 -4.18 10.97 30.52
C ASN A 261 -4.21 10.08 31.79
N ALA A 262 -3.53 8.92 31.77
CA ALA A 262 -3.50 7.95 32.87
C ALA A 262 -4.90 7.58 33.42
N LEU A 263 -5.91 7.43 32.54
CA LEU A 263 -7.32 7.36 32.96
C LEU A 263 -7.75 6.01 33.56
N PHE A 264 -7.10 4.92 33.17
CA PHE A 264 -7.51 3.56 33.52
C PHE A 264 -6.37 2.74 34.13
N SER A 265 -6.71 1.58 34.71
CA SER A 265 -5.77 0.68 35.39
C SER A 265 -4.91 -0.15 34.42
N ASP A 266 -3.85 -0.78 34.94
CA ASP A 266 -3.01 -1.72 34.17
C ASP A 266 -3.84 -2.81 33.48
N GLY A 267 -4.88 -3.33 34.14
CA GLY A 267 -5.76 -4.36 33.57
C GLY A 267 -6.48 -3.90 32.29
N TYR A 268 -6.79 -2.60 32.17
CA TYR A 268 -7.38 -2.02 30.96
C TYR A 268 -6.39 -2.01 29.79
N TYR A 269 -5.15 -1.59 30.04
CA TYR A 269 -4.10 -1.55 29.02
C TYR A 269 -3.63 -2.95 28.63
N GLN A 270 -3.53 -3.87 29.60
CA GLN A 270 -3.25 -5.29 29.37
C GLN A 270 -4.36 -5.99 28.57
N PHE A 271 -5.61 -5.55 28.70
CA PHE A 271 -6.71 -6.08 27.87
C PHE A 271 -6.48 -5.77 26.39
N TRP A 272 -6.18 -4.51 26.05
CA TRP A 272 -5.92 -4.08 24.67
C TRP A 272 -4.62 -4.62 24.10
N ASP A 273 -3.58 -4.74 24.93
CA ASP A 273 -2.29 -5.36 24.62
C ASP A 273 -1.65 -4.80 23.33
N THR A 274 -1.53 -3.47 23.23
CA THR A 274 -0.86 -2.82 22.09
C THR A 274 0.58 -2.43 22.45
N LYS A 275 1.41 -2.24 21.42
CA LYS A 275 2.84 -2.00 21.58
C LYS A 275 3.09 -0.80 22.51
N ASN A 276 3.92 -1.00 23.54
CA ASN A 276 4.31 0.02 24.52
C ASN A 276 3.13 0.67 25.29
N ARG A 277 1.97 0.01 25.37
CA ARG A 277 0.76 0.51 26.04
C ARG A 277 0.12 -0.59 26.90
N THR A 278 0.92 -1.26 27.73
CA THR A 278 0.48 -2.42 28.54
C THR A 278 0.39 -2.14 30.04
N ALA A 279 0.71 -0.92 30.47
CA ALA A 279 0.66 -0.48 31.86
C ALA A 279 0.27 1.01 31.90
N VAL A 280 -0.20 1.49 33.05
CA VAL A 280 -0.42 2.93 33.26
C VAL A 280 0.92 3.67 33.11
N PRO A 281 0.98 4.79 32.38
CA PRO A 281 2.21 5.58 32.36
C PRO A 281 2.47 6.24 33.71
N ASP A 282 3.74 6.44 34.04
CA ASP A 282 4.14 7.05 35.32
C ASP A 282 3.53 8.44 35.51
N GLU A 283 3.45 9.23 34.44
CA GLU A 283 2.84 10.56 34.44
C GLU A 283 2.03 10.83 33.16
N PRO A 284 0.94 11.63 33.25
CA PRO A 284 0.23 12.14 32.08
C PRO A 284 1.16 12.94 31.16
N SER A 285 0.94 12.86 29.84
CA SER A 285 1.76 13.57 28.85
C SER A 285 0.91 14.24 27.78
N ASP A 286 1.34 15.43 27.32
CA ASP A 286 0.74 16.09 26.17
C ASP A 286 0.99 15.26 24.92
N ILE A 287 -0.11 14.73 24.35
CA ILE A 287 -0.06 13.87 23.16
C ILE A 287 0.66 14.56 22.00
N THR A 288 0.51 15.88 21.83
CA THR A 288 1.09 16.58 20.69
C THR A 288 2.62 16.65 20.74
N ARG A 289 3.19 16.51 21.94
CA ARG A 289 4.63 16.57 22.23
C ARG A 289 5.27 15.21 22.42
N ALA A 290 4.46 14.16 22.62
CA ALA A 290 4.95 12.82 22.82
C ALA A 290 5.70 12.33 21.57
N PHE A 291 6.90 11.81 21.75
CA PHE A 291 7.67 11.30 20.62
C PHE A 291 6.96 10.09 19.97
N TRP A 292 6.69 10.18 18.67
CA TRP A 292 6.21 9.06 17.82
C TRP A 292 4.90 8.39 18.25
N TRP A 293 4.04 9.07 19.02
CA TRP A 293 2.74 8.52 19.44
C TRP A 293 1.84 8.12 18.26
N TRP A 294 1.89 8.90 17.17
CA TRP A 294 1.10 8.66 15.96
C TRP A 294 1.60 7.43 15.20
N PHE A 295 2.86 7.05 15.40
CA PHE A 295 3.49 5.87 14.80
C PHE A 295 2.91 4.58 15.40
N ASP A 296 2.66 4.54 16.70
CA ASP A 296 2.14 3.34 17.38
C ASP A 296 0.72 2.92 16.91
N HIS A 297 0.00 3.77 16.18
CA HIS A 297 -1.36 3.50 15.70
C HIS A 297 -1.48 2.41 14.63
N SER A 298 -0.38 2.05 13.95
CA SER A 298 -0.35 0.90 13.04
C SER A 298 0.30 -0.32 13.67
N ARG A 299 0.23 -0.43 15.00
CA ARG A 299 0.70 -1.57 15.80
C ARG A 299 -0.38 -2.02 16.78
N THR A 300 -1.60 -2.20 16.28
CA THR A 300 -2.74 -2.62 17.12
C THR A 300 -2.78 -4.13 17.34
N VAL A 301 -2.07 -4.89 16.49
CA VAL A 301 -1.90 -6.33 16.61
C VAL A 301 -0.56 -6.64 17.28
N THR A 302 -0.60 -7.44 18.35
CA THR A 302 0.62 -7.84 19.09
C THR A 302 0.73 -9.36 19.15
N GLU A 303 1.86 -9.88 18.66
CA GLU A 303 2.20 -11.29 18.75
C GLU A 303 3.02 -11.57 20.01
N ARG A 304 2.58 -12.59 20.77
CA ARG A 304 3.22 -13.04 22.00
C ARG A 304 3.51 -14.53 21.92
N THR A 305 4.53 -14.99 22.64
CA THR A 305 4.81 -16.41 22.83
C THR A 305 3.58 -17.12 23.38
N VAL A 306 3.43 -18.39 23.03
CA VAL A 306 2.37 -19.23 23.58
C VAL A 306 2.80 -19.67 24.98
N PRO A 307 2.06 -19.33 26.05
CA PRO A 307 2.39 -19.80 27.39
C PRO A 307 2.16 -21.31 27.45
N MET A 308 3.19 -22.05 27.84
CA MET A 308 3.16 -23.50 27.94
C MET A 308 3.16 -23.90 29.41
N ARG A 309 2.32 -24.89 29.74
CA ARG A 309 2.32 -25.52 31.06
C ARG A 309 3.25 -26.73 31.02
N ILE A 310 4.45 -26.57 31.58
CA ILE A 310 5.46 -27.62 31.63
C ILE A 310 5.19 -28.48 32.87
N PRO A 311 4.93 -29.79 32.73
CA PRO A 311 4.76 -30.69 33.87
C PRO A 311 6.04 -30.84 34.69
N ALA A 312 5.90 -31.24 35.96
CA ALA A 312 7.04 -31.62 36.78
C ALA A 312 7.80 -32.81 36.13
N GLY A 313 9.13 -32.79 36.20
CA GLY A 313 10.02 -33.80 35.63
C GLY A 313 10.41 -33.57 34.16
N VAL A 314 9.91 -32.52 33.50
CA VAL A 314 10.28 -32.18 32.12
C VAL A 314 11.42 -31.16 32.09
N THR A 315 12.47 -31.44 31.31
CA THR A 315 13.56 -30.49 31.06
C THR A 315 13.21 -29.54 29.92
N TYR A 316 13.49 -28.26 30.11
CA TYR A 316 13.29 -27.20 29.13
C TYR A 316 14.44 -26.19 29.16
N GLN A 317 14.63 -25.46 28.07
CA GLN A 317 15.60 -24.37 28.00
C GLN A 317 15.04 -23.07 28.60
N GLN A 318 15.73 -22.54 29.61
CA GLN A 318 15.48 -21.21 30.18
C GLN A 318 16.74 -20.36 30.04
N ASP A 319 16.66 -19.27 29.28
CA ASP A 319 17.76 -18.31 29.05
C ASP A 319 19.09 -18.99 28.62
N GLY A 320 18.97 -20.06 27.81
CA GLY A 320 20.10 -20.82 27.26
C GLY A 320 20.64 -21.94 28.16
N GLN A 321 19.97 -22.23 29.28
CA GLN A 321 20.33 -23.34 30.20
C GLN A 321 19.22 -24.39 30.25
N ALA A 322 19.61 -25.67 30.28
CA ALA A 322 18.67 -26.78 30.47
C ALA A 322 18.25 -26.87 31.95
N VAL A 323 16.96 -26.71 32.22
CA VAL A 323 16.38 -26.74 33.57
C VAL A 323 15.27 -27.80 33.61
N THR A 324 15.32 -28.71 34.58
CA THR A 324 14.22 -29.66 34.83
C THR A 324 13.22 -29.04 35.78
N ALA A 325 11.96 -28.95 35.36
CA ALA A 325 10.89 -28.41 36.18
C ALA A 325 10.63 -29.32 37.39
N THR A 326 10.85 -28.82 38.61
CA THR A 326 10.59 -29.57 39.86
C THR A 326 9.10 -29.62 40.19
N GLU A 327 8.33 -28.65 39.69
CA GLU A 327 6.88 -28.55 39.80
C GLU A 327 6.27 -28.13 38.45
N ALA A 328 4.95 -28.18 38.33
CA ALA A 328 4.29 -27.73 37.10
C ALA A 328 4.36 -26.20 36.98
N ILE A 329 5.07 -25.69 35.97
CA ILE A 329 5.27 -24.25 35.75
C ILE A 329 4.56 -23.78 34.48
N THR A 330 4.20 -22.49 34.43
CA THR A 330 3.69 -21.87 33.19
C THR A 330 4.69 -20.82 32.71
N THR A 331 5.10 -20.92 31.46
CA THR A 331 6.11 -20.03 30.88
C THR A 331 5.54 -18.62 30.67
N PRO A 332 6.32 -17.54 30.89
CA PRO A 332 5.85 -16.18 30.72
C PRO A 332 5.57 -15.86 29.25
N THR A 333 4.57 -15.02 28.99
CA THR A 333 4.29 -14.50 27.66
C THR A 333 5.22 -13.32 27.34
N ARG A 334 6.07 -13.48 26.33
CA ARG A 334 6.97 -12.41 25.83
C ARG A 334 6.49 -11.96 24.46
N GLN A 335 6.67 -10.69 24.11
CA GLN A 335 6.42 -10.21 22.74
C GLN A 335 7.42 -10.91 21.80
N THR A 336 6.92 -11.50 20.72
CA THR A 336 7.75 -12.22 19.74
C THR A 336 8.12 -11.33 18.59
N HIS A 337 7.12 -10.67 18.01
CA HIS A 337 7.27 -9.82 16.83
C HIS A 337 6.35 -8.61 16.90
N GLU A 338 6.77 -7.55 16.21
CA GLU A 338 5.91 -6.41 15.90
C GLU A 338 5.11 -6.75 14.63
N VAL A 339 3.80 -6.54 14.69
CA VAL A 339 2.94 -6.61 13.50
C VAL A 339 2.60 -5.19 13.09
N ILE A 340 2.72 -4.92 11.79
CA ILE A 340 2.38 -3.64 11.19
C ILE A 340 1.00 -3.79 10.54
N ASP A 341 0.04 -2.95 10.95
CA ASP A 341 -1.32 -2.92 10.44
C ASP A 341 -1.74 -1.48 10.09
N GLU A 342 -1.22 -0.97 8.98
CA GLU A 342 -1.50 0.39 8.53
C GLU A 342 -2.91 0.57 7.93
N PHE A 343 -3.33 1.82 7.90
CA PHE A 343 -4.50 2.32 7.19
C PHE A 343 -4.11 3.62 6.45
N PRO A 344 -4.86 4.07 5.42
CA PRO A 344 -4.36 5.12 4.54
C PRO A 344 -4.02 6.44 5.24
N ALA A 345 -4.83 6.88 6.20
CA ALA A 345 -4.53 8.09 6.97
C ALA A 345 -3.18 8.00 7.73
N PHE A 346 -2.81 6.81 8.22
CA PHE A 346 -1.49 6.56 8.81
C PHE A 346 -0.38 6.69 7.75
N SER A 347 -0.49 5.99 6.62
CA SER A 347 0.60 5.96 5.62
C SER A 347 0.86 7.33 5.00
N PHE A 348 -0.20 8.13 4.79
CA PHE A 348 -0.05 9.52 4.33
C PHE A 348 0.60 10.42 5.39
N LEU A 349 0.28 10.25 6.69
CA LEU A 349 0.97 10.99 7.75
C LEU A 349 2.42 10.54 7.93
N LEU A 350 2.71 9.24 7.78
CA LEU A 350 4.07 8.71 7.79
C LEU A 350 4.92 9.36 6.68
N GLY A 351 4.33 9.48 5.48
CA GLY A 351 4.99 10.10 4.33
C GLY A 351 5.96 9.16 3.62
N ASP A 352 5.78 7.85 3.76
CA ASP A 352 6.48 6.81 2.99
C ASP A 352 5.69 6.57 1.71
N SER A 353 6.33 6.71 0.55
CA SER A 353 5.70 6.47 -0.74
C SER A 353 5.78 4.98 -1.10
N HIS A 354 5.46 4.13 -0.12
CA HIS A 354 5.57 2.68 -0.26
C HIS A 354 4.58 2.13 -1.30
N PRO A 355 4.89 1.00 -1.97
CA PRO A 355 4.05 0.34 -2.98
C PRO A 355 2.53 0.32 -2.76
N HIS A 356 2.05 -0.01 -1.55
CA HIS A 356 0.61 -0.08 -1.26
C HIS A 356 -0.07 1.29 -1.29
N VAL A 357 0.64 2.36 -0.89
CA VAL A 357 0.15 3.74 -0.95
C VAL A 357 0.05 4.20 -2.41
N MET A 358 1.10 3.94 -3.20
CA MET A 358 1.14 4.26 -4.63
C MET A 358 0.07 3.50 -5.43
N ALA A 359 -0.31 2.30 -4.98
CA ALA A 359 -1.33 1.48 -5.62
C ALA A 359 -2.78 1.99 -5.40
N LEU A 360 -3.07 2.75 -4.33
CA LEU A 360 -4.44 3.14 -3.95
C LEU A 360 -5.27 3.80 -5.06
N PRO A 361 -4.77 4.77 -5.85
CA PRO A 361 -5.55 5.34 -6.95
C PRO A 361 -5.99 4.29 -7.99
N PHE A 362 -5.14 3.29 -8.22
CA PHE A 362 -5.36 2.23 -9.21
C PHE A 362 -6.23 1.09 -8.66
N VAL A 363 -6.17 0.87 -7.34
CA VAL A 363 -7.16 0.08 -6.59
C VAL A 363 -8.56 0.67 -6.78
N LEU A 364 -8.73 1.99 -6.61
CA LEU A 364 -10.02 2.65 -6.82
C LEU A 364 -10.46 2.63 -8.29
N LEU A 365 -9.51 2.74 -9.23
CA LEU A 365 -9.77 2.48 -10.65
C LEU A 365 -10.33 1.07 -10.85
N ALA A 366 -9.66 0.03 -10.34
CA ALA A 366 -10.11 -1.37 -10.44
C ALA A 366 -11.50 -1.59 -9.85
N LEU A 367 -11.82 -0.98 -8.70
CA LEU A 367 -13.17 -0.99 -8.13
C LEU A 367 -14.19 -0.30 -9.03
N GLY A 368 -13.82 0.81 -9.67
CA GLY A 368 -14.65 1.48 -10.68
C GLY A 368 -14.92 0.60 -11.90
N LEU A 369 -13.92 -0.16 -12.36
CA LEU A 369 -14.07 -1.14 -13.45
C LEU A 369 -15.04 -2.26 -13.04
N ALA A 370 -14.88 -2.80 -11.84
CA ALA A 370 -15.77 -3.83 -11.30
C ALA A 370 -17.21 -3.32 -11.14
N LEU A 371 -17.40 -2.10 -10.66
CA LEU A 371 -18.72 -1.46 -10.60
C LEU A 371 -19.31 -1.26 -12.00
N ASN A 372 -18.50 -0.85 -12.98
CA ASN A 372 -18.94 -0.72 -14.37
C ASN A 372 -19.40 -2.06 -14.96
N VAL A 373 -18.65 -3.14 -14.72
CA VAL A 373 -19.07 -4.50 -15.09
C VAL A 373 -20.41 -4.82 -14.48
N LEU A 374 -20.55 -4.70 -13.16
CA LEU A 374 -21.78 -5.03 -12.45
C LEU A 374 -22.99 -4.25 -12.96
N LEU A 375 -22.81 -2.95 -13.21
CA LEU A 375 -23.90 -2.09 -13.65
C LEU A 375 -24.27 -2.33 -15.12
N SER A 376 -23.36 -2.87 -15.94
CA SER A 376 -23.56 -3.05 -17.39
C SER A 376 -24.72 -3.99 -17.72
N ASP A 377 -25.37 -3.73 -18.87
CA ASP A 377 -26.47 -4.56 -19.36
C ASP A 377 -25.98 -5.84 -20.04
N ARG A 378 -24.79 -5.78 -20.65
CA ARG A 378 -24.15 -6.89 -21.36
C ARG A 378 -22.88 -7.36 -20.63
N PRO A 379 -22.49 -8.63 -20.79
CA PRO A 379 -21.17 -9.09 -20.34
C PRO A 379 -20.06 -8.25 -21.02
N PRO A 380 -18.89 -8.13 -20.39
CA PRO A 380 -17.75 -7.48 -21.02
C PRO A 380 -17.33 -8.27 -22.28
N ASP A 381 -17.06 -7.54 -23.36
CA ASP A 381 -16.49 -8.09 -24.60
C ASP A 381 -14.96 -8.20 -24.47
N ALA A 382 -14.32 -8.80 -25.47
CA ALA A 382 -12.87 -9.03 -25.47
C ALA A 382 -12.07 -7.72 -25.28
N LEU A 383 -12.51 -6.62 -25.88
CA LEU A 383 -11.87 -5.31 -25.73
C LEU A 383 -11.93 -4.80 -24.29
N ARG A 384 -13.10 -4.88 -23.63
CA ARG A 384 -13.22 -4.50 -22.22
C ARG A 384 -12.41 -5.42 -21.32
N ILE A 385 -12.40 -6.73 -21.58
CA ILE A 385 -11.59 -7.69 -20.82
C ILE A 385 -10.09 -7.35 -20.95
N ALA A 386 -9.61 -7.04 -22.15
CA ALA A 386 -8.24 -6.60 -22.37
C ALA A 386 -7.92 -5.31 -21.61
N PHE A 387 -8.79 -4.29 -21.70
CA PHE A 387 -8.63 -3.03 -20.97
C PHE A 387 -8.60 -3.26 -19.44
N TYR A 388 -9.49 -4.10 -18.91
CA TYR A 388 -9.50 -4.44 -17.49
C TYR A 388 -8.27 -5.22 -17.06
N GLY A 389 -7.80 -6.15 -17.90
CA GLY A 389 -6.58 -6.93 -17.68
C GLY A 389 -5.33 -6.05 -17.62
N VAL A 390 -5.25 -5.01 -18.45
CA VAL A 390 -4.17 -4.01 -18.37
C VAL A 390 -4.26 -3.21 -17.07
N CYS A 391 -5.42 -2.62 -16.76
CA CYS A 391 -5.59 -1.78 -15.57
C CYS A 391 -5.38 -2.54 -14.25
N ILE A 392 -5.96 -3.73 -14.12
CA ILE A 392 -5.78 -4.59 -12.93
C ILE A 392 -4.37 -5.20 -12.94
N GLY A 393 -3.83 -5.50 -14.12
CA GLY A 393 -2.47 -5.98 -14.29
C GLY A 393 -1.42 -5.03 -13.76
N ALA A 394 -1.62 -3.71 -13.87
CA ALA A 394 -0.71 -2.71 -13.30
C ALA A 394 -0.46 -2.91 -11.80
N LEU A 395 -1.45 -3.44 -11.07
CA LEU A 395 -1.29 -3.73 -9.65
C LEU A 395 -0.23 -4.79 -9.40
N ILE A 396 0.07 -5.70 -10.33
CA ILE A 396 1.15 -6.68 -10.14
C ILE A 396 2.52 -6.00 -10.02
N PHE A 397 2.68 -4.87 -10.72
CA PHE A 397 3.92 -4.10 -10.81
C PHE A 397 3.97 -2.98 -9.76
N LEU A 398 2.81 -2.40 -9.40
CA LEU A 398 2.71 -1.41 -8.31
C LEU A 398 2.86 -2.07 -6.94
N ASN A 399 2.13 -3.16 -6.68
CA ASN A 399 2.15 -3.93 -5.45
C ASN A 399 1.54 -5.32 -5.72
N THR A 400 2.39 -6.33 -5.96
CA THR A 400 2.00 -7.67 -6.44
C THR A 400 0.83 -8.32 -5.69
N TRP A 401 0.66 -8.00 -4.42
CA TRP A 401 -0.35 -8.57 -3.54
C TRP A 401 -1.77 -8.13 -3.88
N ASP A 402 -1.93 -6.98 -4.54
CA ASP A 402 -3.23 -6.37 -4.82
C ASP A 402 -3.88 -7.00 -6.06
N ALA A 403 -3.10 -7.39 -7.07
CA ALA A 403 -3.63 -7.90 -8.34
C ALA A 403 -4.61 -9.08 -8.17
N PRO A 404 -4.31 -10.16 -7.41
CA PRO A 404 -5.24 -11.26 -7.19
C PRO A 404 -6.56 -10.82 -6.52
N VAL A 405 -6.49 -9.87 -5.59
CA VAL A 405 -7.67 -9.34 -4.89
C VAL A 405 -8.64 -8.72 -5.88
N TYR A 406 -8.16 -7.86 -6.78
CA TYR A 406 -9.02 -7.15 -7.71
C TYR A 406 -9.47 -7.98 -8.90
N VAL A 407 -8.75 -9.05 -9.26
CA VAL A 407 -9.27 -10.10 -10.15
C VAL A 407 -10.49 -10.78 -9.51
N VAL A 408 -10.41 -11.17 -8.24
CA VAL A 408 -11.55 -11.76 -7.52
C VAL A 408 -12.72 -10.77 -7.44
N VAL A 409 -12.47 -9.48 -7.18
CA VAL A 409 -13.53 -8.47 -7.11
C VAL A 409 -14.22 -8.27 -8.46
N ILE A 410 -13.50 -8.15 -9.57
CA ILE A 410 -14.14 -7.94 -10.89
C ILE A 410 -14.87 -9.19 -11.39
N VAL A 411 -14.34 -10.39 -11.12
CA VAL A 411 -15.03 -11.66 -11.42
C VAL A 411 -16.26 -11.82 -10.53
N GLY A 412 -16.17 -11.48 -9.24
CA GLY A 412 -17.29 -11.43 -8.33
C GLY A 412 -18.37 -10.44 -8.78
N ALA A 413 -17.98 -9.28 -9.30
CA ALA A 413 -18.91 -8.29 -9.83
C ALA A 413 -19.67 -8.82 -11.06
N GLU A 414 -19.01 -9.54 -11.96
CA GLU A 414 -19.65 -10.24 -13.08
C GLU A 414 -20.58 -11.36 -12.60
N ALA A 415 -20.20 -12.10 -11.56
CA ALA A 415 -21.03 -13.15 -10.97
C ALA A 415 -22.33 -12.56 -10.39
N VAL A 416 -22.23 -11.47 -9.62
CA VAL A 416 -23.38 -10.75 -9.08
C VAL A 416 -24.25 -10.17 -10.20
N ARG A 417 -23.65 -9.64 -11.28
CA ARG A 417 -24.39 -9.16 -12.45
C ARG A 417 -25.25 -10.27 -13.05
N ARG A 418 -24.67 -11.45 -13.27
CA ARG A 418 -25.37 -12.60 -13.86
C ARG A 418 -26.52 -13.07 -12.98
N VAL A 419 -26.33 -13.11 -11.67
CA VAL A 419 -27.39 -13.42 -10.69
C VAL A 419 -28.55 -12.43 -10.79
N LEU A 420 -28.26 -11.12 -10.78
CA LEU A 420 -29.28 -10.07 -10.84
C LEU A 420 -30.04 -10.07 -12.18
N ARG A 421 -29.33 -10.27 -13.30
CA ARG A 421 -29.95 -10.31 -14.63
C ARG A 421 -30.71 -11.61 -14.90
N GLY A 422 -30.21 -12.73 -14.38
CA GLY A 422 -30.92 -14.02 -14.39
C GLY A 422 -32.25 -13.94 -13.64
N SER A 423 -32.24 -13.32 -12.46
CA SER A 423 -33.46 -13.04 -11.69
C SER A 423 -34.44 -12.16 -12.48
N ALA A 424 -33.97 -11.05 -13.06
CA ALA A 424 -34.84 -10.12 -13.80
C ALA A 424 -35.44 -10.71 -15.09
N SER A 425 -34.80 -11.74 -15.68
CA SER A 425 -35.26 -12.40 -16.90
C SER A 425 -36.10 -13.67 -16.65
N GLY A 426 -36.41 -13.98 -15.39
CA GLY A 426 -37.14 -15.21 -15.03
C GLY A 426 -36.30 -16.49 -15.08
N ARG A 427 -34.99 -16.39 -15.38
CA ARG A 427 -34.03 -17.52 -15.45
C ARG A 427 -33.67 -18.08 -14.06
N GLY A 428 -34.05 -17.38 -12.99
CA GLY A 428 -33.70 -17.64 -11.60
C GLY A 428 -32.40 -16.95 -11.18
N ALA A 429 -32.18 -16.81 -9.87
CA ALA A 429 -31.07 -16.04 -9.29
C ALA A 429 -29.84 -16.89 -8.94
N SER A 430 -29.54 -17.90 -9.74
CA SER A 430 -28.41 -18.81 -9.54
C SER A 430 -27.45 -18.80 -10.73
N LEU A 431 -26.17 -19.09 -10.45
CA LEU A 431 -25.16 -19.27 -11.50
C LEU A 431 -25.30 -20.68 -12.09
N ARG A 432 -25.43 -20.77 -13.41
CA ARG A 432 -25.44 -22.06 -14.13
C ARG A 432 -24.02 -22.47 -14.51
N ARG A 433 -23.85 -23.70 -14.99
CA ARG A 433 -22.54 -24.22 -15.45
C ARG A 433 -21.88 -23.29 -16.48
N ASP A 434 -22.62 -22.81 -17.47
CA ASP A 434 -22.09 -21.88 -18.49
C ASP A 434 -21.66 -20.54 -17.90
N ASP A 435 -22.35 -20.06 -16.87
CA ASP A 435 -21.97 -18.84 -16.16
C ASP A 435 -20.65 -19.03 -15.43
N ILE A 436 -20.49 -20.17 -14.74
CA ILE A 436 -19.27 -20.54 -14.03
C ILE A 436 -18.10 -20.68 -15.02
N LEU A 437 -18.30 -21.37 -16.15
CA LEU A 437 -17.29 -21.51 -17.20
C LEU A 437 -16.86 -20.14 -17.76
N PHE A 438 -17.81 -19.23 -17.99
CA PHE A 438 -17.49 -17.87 -18.41
C PHE A 438 -16.69 -17.12 -17.35
N LEU A 439 -17.06 -17.22 -16.06
CA LEU A 439 -16.34 -16.55 -14.98
C LEU A 439 -14.89 -17.03 -14.89
N PHE A 440 -14.65 -18.33 -14.99
CA PHE A 440 -13.29 -18.89 -15.07
C PHE A 440 -12.55 -18.43 -16.34
N GLY A 441 -13.21 -18.45 -17.50
CA GLY A 441 -12.63 -17.96 -18.75
C GLY A 441 -12.26 -16.47 -18.70
N MET A 442 -13.10 -15.64 -18.07
CA MET A 442 -12.82 -14.22 -17.85
C MET A 442 -11.63 -14.04 -16.90
N GLY A 443 -11.59 -14.77 -15.78
CA GLY A 443 -10.46 -14.74 -14.86
C GLY A 443 -9.15 -15.13 -15.54
N ALA A 444 -9.16 -16.22 -16.30
CA ALA A 444 -8.02 -16.68 -17.08
C ALA A 444 -7.57 -15.66 -18.14
N ALA A 445 -8.52 -15.04 -18.85
CA ALA A 445 -8.20 -14.00 -19.84
C ALA A 445 -7.59 -12.74 -19.20
N LEU A 446 -8.10 -12.30 -18.04
CA LEU A 446 -7.54 -11.18 -17.29
C LEU A 446 -6.10 -11.48 -16.86
N LEU A 447 -5.85 -12.69 -16.33
CA LEU A 447 -4.52 -13.14 -15.96
C LEU A 447 -3.59 -13.23 -17.18
N ALA A 448 -4.07 -13.76 -18.31
CA ALA A 448 -3.27 -13.84 -19.53
C ALA A 448 -2.83 -12.46 -20.04
N VAL A 449 -3.75 -11.48 -20.06
CA VAL A 449 -3.43 -10.09 -20.46
C VAL A 449 -2.44 -9.46 -19.47
N MET A 450 -2.66 -9.64 -18.17
CA MET A 450 -1.74 -9.18 -17.12
C MET A 450 -0.33 -9.75 -17.32
N LEU A 451 -0.22 -11.07 -17.46
CA LEU A 451 1.08 -11.74 -17.65
C LEU A 451 1.75 -11.29 -18.94
N LEU A 452 1.01 -11.12 -20.04
CA LEU A 452 1.56 -10.71 -21.33
C LEU A 452 2.10 -9.27 -21.29
N VAL A 453 1.33 -8.32 -20.77
CA VAL A 453 1.67 -6.89 -20.79
C VAL A 453 2.79 -6.57 -19.80
N TYR A 454 2.80 -7.23 -18.64
CA TYR A 454 3.80 -6.98 -17.59
C TYR A 454 4.95 -8.01 -17.60
N MET A 455 5.03 -8.87 -18.63
CA MET A 455 6.10 -9.88 -18.77
C MET A 455 7.51 -9.29 -18.63
N PRO A 456 7.86 -8.14 -19.26
CA PRO A 456 9.21 -7.59 -19.13
C PRO A 456 9.61 -7.30 -17.68
N PHE A 457 8.66 -6.86 -16.85
CA PHE A 457 8.89 -6.69 -15.41
C PHE A 457 9.00 -8.04 -14.70
N LEU A 458 8.06 -8.95 -14.96
CA LEU A 458 7.99 -10.25 -14.27
C LEU A 458 9.21 -11.13 -14.52
N VAL A 459 9.85 -11.01 -15.69
CA VAL A 459 11.10 -11.73 -16.00
C VAL A 459 12.31 -11.12 -15.29
N GLY A 460 12.37 -9.79 -15.15
CA GLY A 460 13.46 -9.10 -14.46
C GLY A 460 13.32 -9.03 -12.94
N PHE A 461 12.15 -9.39 -12.40
CA PHE A 461 11.84 -9.24 -10.98
C PHE A 461 12.15 -10.51 -10.17
N THR A 462 12.99 -10.37 -9.14
CA THR A 462 13.20 -11.40 -8.12
C THR A 462 12.19 -11.26 -6.99
N SER A 463 11.36 -12.29 -6.79
CA SER A 463 10.33 -12.30 -5.74
C SER A 463 10.92 -12.57 -4.36
N GLN A 464 10.42 -11.83 -3.37
CA GLN A 464 10.72 -12.02 -1.95
C GLN A 464 9.95 -13.19 -1.32
N LEU A 465 8.95 -13.72 -2.04
CA LEU A 465 8.03 -14.73 -1.51
C LEU A 465 8.70 -16.10 -1.48
N GLY A 466 8.91 -16.63 -0.27
CA GLY A 466 9.49 -17.95 -0.01
C GLY A 466 8.46 -19.07 0.15
N GLY A 467 7.21 -18.87 -0.25
CA GLY A 467 6.11 -19.83 -0.14
C GLY A 467 5.00 -19.41 0.84
N VAL A 468 4.17 -20.38 1.26
CA VAL A 468 3.04 -20.20 2.20
C VAL A 468 3.32 -21.00 3.47
N LEU A 469 3.07 -20.41 4.64
CA LEU A 469 3.27 -21.03 5.95
C LEU A 469 1.97 -21.05 6.74
N ALA A 470 1.85 -22.03 7.65
CA ALA A 470 0.70 -22.12 8.54
C ALA A 470 0.84 -21.10 9.69
N ASN A 471 -0.20 -20.30 9.93
CA ASN A 471 -0.35 -19.58 11.18
C ASN A 471 -0.95 -20.53 12.21
N VAL A 472 -0.15 -21.12 13.10
CA VAL A 472 -0.69 -22.06 14.11
C VAL A 472 -0.97 -21.34 15.43
N ALA A 473 -0.09 -20.42 15.81
CA ALA A 473 0.05 -19.90 17.18
C ALA A 473 -0.47 -18.46 17.38
N HIS A 474 -0.72 -17.72 16.30
CA HIS A 474 -1.00 -16.29 16.39
C HIS A 474 -2.33 -15.93 15.71
N PRO A 475 -3.49 -16.48 16.14
CA PRO A 475 -4.77 -15.94 15.70
C PRO A 475 -4.96 -14.52 16.25
N THR A 476 -5.62 -13.65 15.49
CA THR A 476 -5.87 -12.27 15.89
C THR A 476 -6.93 -12.22 16.99
N ARG A 477 -6.61 -11.53 18.10
CA ARG A 477 -7.51 -11.44 19.25
C ARG A 477 -8.68 -10.50 18.96
N PRO A 478 -9.89 -10.75 19.51
CA PRO A 478 -11.08 -9.99 19.16
C PRO A 478 -10.96 -8.50 19.49
N GLN A 479 -10.31 -8.16 20.60
CA GLN A 479 -10.11 -6.76 20.98
C GLN A 479 -9.13 -6.02 20.05
N GLN A 480 -8.09 -6.69 19.54
CA GLN A 480 -7.14 -6.07 18.59
C GLN A 480 -7.78 -5.91 17.21
N LEU A 481 -8.57 -6.90 16.77
CA LEU A 481 -9.38 -6.76 15.56
C LEU A 481 -10.36 -5.59 15.68
N PHE A 482 -10.98 -5.41 16.86
CA PHE A 482 -11.87 -4.29 17.14
C PHE A 482 -11.14 -2.95 17.21
N LEU A 483 -9.90 -2.88 17.71
CA LEU A 483 -9.11 -1.66 17.64
C LEU A 483 -8.86 -1.26 16.19
N MET A 484 -8.40 -2.21 15.35
CA MET A 484 -8.13 -1.94 13.94
C MET A 484 -9.41 -1.61 13.15
N PHE A 485 -10.42 -2.49 13.15
CA PHE A 485 -11.58 -2.35 12.26
C PHE A 485 -12.85 -1.85 12.94
N GLY A 486 -12.82 -1.52 14.23
CA GLY A 486 -14.00 -1.13 15.01
C GLY A 486 -14.94 -0.11 14.35
N PRO A 487 -14.45 0.99 13.73
CA PRO A 487 -15.30 1.92 13.01
C PRO A 487 -16.17 1.21 11.96
N PHE A 488 -15.57 0.33 11.17
CA PHE A 488 -16.27 -0.40 10.11
C PHE A 488 -17.06 -1.60 10.63
N VAL A 489 -16.58 -2.31 11.65
CA VAL A 489 -17.32 -3.41 12.28
C VAL A 489 -18.69 -2.90 12.74
N ILE A 490 -18.74 -1.73 13.40
CA ILE A 490 -20.01 -1.15 13.86
C ILE A 490 -20.88 -0.71 12.68
N LEU A 491 -20.33 0.07 11.74
CA LEU A 491 -21.09 0.61 10.62
C LEU A 491 -21.65 -0.49 9.72
N LEU A 492 -20.83 -1.49 9.40
CA LEU A 492 -21.18 -2.59 8.51
C LEU A 492 -22.05 -3.65 9.20
N ALA A 493 -21.92 -3.87 10.51
CA ALA A 493 -22.83 -4.76 11.24
C ALA A 493 -24.29 -4.27 11.17
N VAL A 494 -24.51 -2.97 11.34
CA VAL A 494 -25.87 -2.38 11.17
C VAL A 494 -26.36 -2.52 9.73
N PHE A 495 -25.48 -2.29 8.75
CA PHE A 495 -25.82 -2.48 7.33
C PHE A 495 -26.20 -3.93 7.00
N LEU A 496 -25.41 -4.90 7.45
CA LEU A 496 -25.67 -6.33 7.26
C LEU A 496 -26.94 -6.77 7.98
N ALA A 497 -27.21 -6.26 9.19
CA ALA A 497 -28.46 -6.54 9.91
C ALA A 497 -29.69 -6.02 9.14
N VAL A 498 -29.59 -4.82 8.55
CA VAL A 498 -30.66 -4.27 7.70
C VAL A 498 -30.81 -5.07 6.41
N GLU A 499 -29.72 -5.49 5.76
CA GLU A 499 -29.80 -6.33 4.56
C GLU A 499 -30.31 -7.74 4.85
N TRP A 500 -30.02 -8.31 6.02
CA TRP A 500 -30.65 -9.55 6.49
C TRP A 500 -32.16 -9.35 6.70
N TRP A 501 -32.58 -8.27 7.36
CA TRP A 501 -33.99 -7.93 7.55
C TRP A 501 -34.73 -7.67 6.23
N ARG A 502 -34.06 -7.09 5.23
CA ARG A 502 -34.59 -6.88 3.87
C ARG A 502 -34.64 -8.18 3.08
N GLY A 503 -33.65 -9.06 3.24
CA GLY A 503 -33.56 -10.33 2.52
C GLY A 503 -34.62 -11.34 2.96
N ARG A 504 -34.86 -11.51 4.26
CA ARG A 504 -35.79 -12.50 4.82
C ARG A 504 -35.68 -13.86 4.12
N ARG A 505 -36.73 -14.28 3.39
CA ARG A 505 -36.80 -15.54 2.64
C ARG A 505 -35.86 -15.60 1.43
N ALA A 506 -35.38 -14.46 0.94
CA ALA A 506 -34.37 -14.37 -0.12
C ALA A 506 -32.94 -14.59 0.39
N MET A 507 -32.74 -14.91 1.67
CA MET A 507 -31.43 -15.32 2.21
C MET A 507 -31.17 -16.79 1.86
N ASN A 508 -30.13 -17.06 1.07
CA ASN A 508 -29.78 -18.41 0.66
C ASN A 508 -28.78 -19.07 1.63
N TRP A 509 -29.29 -19.48 2.79
CA TRP A 509 -28.50 -20.20 3.78
C TRP A 509 -28.01 -21.56 3.27
N ALA A 510 -28.77 -22.20 2.38
CA ALA A 510 -28.43 -23.49 1.76
C ALA A 510 -27.16 -23.41 0.89
N LEU A 511 -26.84 -22.23 0.34
CA LEU A 511 -25.57 -22.00 -0.34
C LEU A 511 -24.51 -21.42 0.61
N ALA A 512 -24.87 -20.45 1.45
CA ALA A 512 -23.91 -19.75 2.29
C ALA A 512 -23.24 -20.67 3.32
N VAL A 513 -24.00 -21.55 3.99
CA VAL A 513 -23.44 -22.46 5.00
C VAL A 513 -22.40 -23.41 4.38
N PRO A 514 -22.71 -24.20 3.32
CA PRO A 514 -21.70 -25.03 2.69
C PRO A 514 -20.53 -24.25 2.10
N ALA A 515 -20.76 -23.07 1.51
CA ALA A 515 -19.68 -22.26 0.95
C ALA A 515 -18.70 -21.78 2.03
N VAL A 516 -19.21 -21.22 3.14
CA VAL A 516 -18.36 -20.74 4.24
C VAL A 516 -17.68 -21.90 4.95
N THR A 517 -18.41 -22.99 5.23
CA THR A 517 -17.81 -24.21 5.79
C THR A 517 -16.74 -24.79 4.86
N GLY A 518 -16.95 -24.76 3.54
CA GLY A 518 -15.97 -25.18 2.54
C GLY A 518 -14.73 -24.30 2.54
N ILE A 519 -14.89 -22.97 2.57
CA ILE A 519 -13.76 -22.02 2.65
C ILE A 519 -12.93 -22.27 3.92
N ILE A 520 -13.58 -22.36 5.08
CA ILE A 520 -12.90 -22.65 6.35
C ILE A 520 -12.25 -24.03 6.31
N GLY A 521 -12.95 -25.03 5.78
CA GLY A 521 -12.44 -26.39 5.62
C GLY A 521 -11.19 -26.45 4.76
N VAL A 522 -11.16 -25.73 3.63
CA VAL A 522 -9.98 -25.61 2.77
C VAL A 522 -8.83 -24.90 3.49
N LEU A 523 -9.09 -23.78 4.16
CA LEU A 523 -8.05 -23.06 4.91
C LEU A 523 -7.50 -23.87 6.08
N PHE A 524 -8.36 -24.60 6.78
CA PHE A 524 -7.98 -25.48 7.87
C PHE A 524 -7.21 -26.70 7.36
N PHE A 525 -7.65 -27.32 6.27
CA PHE A 525 -6.94 -28.42 5.63
C PHE A 525 -5.56 -27.97 5.10
N LEU A 526 -5.49 -26.78 4.50
CA LEU A 526 -4.24 -26.16 4.09
C LEU A 526 -3.31 -25.92 5.29
N LEU A 527 -3.83 -25.41 6.40
CA LEU A 527 -3.07 -25.26 7.64
C LEU A 527 -2.52 -26.62 8.11
N LEU A 528 -3.32 -27.68 8.10
CA LEU A 528 -2.87 -29.03 8.51
C LEU A 528 -1.81 -29.59 7.56
N ILE A 529 -1.99 -29.44 6.24
CA ILE A 529 -0.99 -29.85 5.24
C ILE A 529 0.32 -29.11 5.46
N LEU A 530 0.28 -27.78 5.59
CA LEU A 530 1.48 -26.97 5.78
C LEU A 530 2.18 -27.30 7.11
N MET A 531 1.42 -27.61 8.16
CA MET A 531 1.98 -28.11 9.41
C MET A 531 2.64 -29.48 9.24
N ALA A 532 2.01 -30.42 8.52
CA ALA A 532 2.55 -31.75 8.26
C ALA A 532 3.81 -31.70 7.36
N LEU A 533 3.78 -30.93 6.27
CA LEU A 533 4.93 -30.69 5.40
C LEU A 533 6.07 -30.01 6.17
N GLY A 534 5.73 -29.05 7.03
CA GLY A 534 6.66 -28.39 7.92
C GLY A 534 7.36 -29.33 8.91
N MET A 535 6.72 -30.44 9.30
CA MET A 535 7.40 -31.47 10.11
C MET A 535 8.46 -32.25 9.33
N ALA A 536 8.43 -32.24 7.99
CA ALA A 536 9.44 -32.89 7.16
C ALA A 536 10.62 -31.95 6.79
N ASP A 537 10.45 -30.62 6.91
CA ASP A 537 11.49 -29.62 6.60
C ASP A 537 12.23 -29.16 7.88
N PRO A 538 13.54 -29.44 8.02
CA PRO A 538 14.35 -28.98 9.16
C PRO A 538 14.30 -27.46 9.39
N THR A 539 14.14 -26.67 8.34
CA THR A 539 14.02 -25.22 8.39
C THR A 539 12.73 -24.80 9.10
N TYR A 540 11.63 -25.48 8.78
CA TYR A 540 10.33 -25.22 9.38
C TYR A 540 10.29 -25.72 10.84
N GLN A 541 10.95 -26.84 11.14
CA GLN A 541 11.15 -27.30 12.52
C GLN A 541 11.91 -26.26 13.36
N ASN A 542 12.98 -25.68 12.82
CA ASN A 542 13.73 -24.61 13.50
C ASN A 542 12.90 -23.34 13.70
N MET A 543 12.03 -23.01 12.74
CA MET A 543 11.09 -21.88 12.88
C MET A 543 10.04 -22.16 13.97
N ILE A 544 9.44 -23.35 14.02
CA ILE A 544 8.57 -23.78 15.14
C ILE A 544 9.32 -23.58 16.47
N ARG A 545 10.54 -24.11 16.59
CA ARG A 545 11.36 -23.95 17.81
C ARG A 545 11.57 -22.48 18.17
N THR A 546 11.76 -21.61 17.17
CA THR A 546 11.93 -20.16 17.37
C THR A 546 10.64 -19.50 17.86
N VAL A 547 9.46 -19.89 17.34
CA VAL A 547 8.15 -19.36 17.77
C VAL A 547 7.83 -19.72 19.22
N PHE A 548 8.19 -20.93 19.64
CA PHE A 548 7.97 -21.40 21.01
C PHE A 548 9.12 -21.06 21.97
N ARG A 549 10.28 -20.60 21.44
CA ARG A 549 11.53 -20.25 22.14
C ARG A 549 11.93 -21.22 23.27
N GLN A 550 11.59 -22.49 23.14
CA GLN A 550 11.92 -23.50 24.13
C GLN A 550 12.16 -24.84 23.45
N GLU A 551 13.30 -25.45 23.76
CA GLU A 551 13.57 -26.84 23.45
C GLU A 551 13.08 -27.68 24.64
N VAL A 552 12.15 -28.58 24.37
CA VAL A 552 11.60 -29.56 25.34
C VAL A 552 12.21 -30.92 24.98
N ASP A 553 12.61 -31.70 26.00
CA ASP A 553 13.22 -33.02 25.80
C ASP A 553 12.28 -33.98 25.04
N GLY A 554 12.65 -34.29 23.79
CA GLY A 554 11.93 -35.24 22.93
C GLY A 554 10.70 -34.68 22.23
N MET A 555 10.57 -34.99 20.93
CA MET A 555 9.50 -34.46 20.08
C MET A 555 8.08 -34.85 20.54
N ARG A 556 7.91 -36.04 21.14
CA ARG A 556 6.60 -36.51 21.67
C ARG A 556 6.18 -35.68 22.88
N THR A 557 7.06 -35.54 23.87
CA THR A 557 6.86 -34.70 25.06
C THR A 557 6.56 -33.25 24.69
N ALA A 558 7.21 -32.73 23.63
CA ALA A 558 6.94 -31.39 23.12
C ALA A 558 5.49 -31.24 22.63
N TRP A 559 4.95 -32.19 21.86
CA TRP A 559 3.57 -32.13 21.37
C TRP A 559 2.52 -32.29 22.47
N ASP A 560 2.81 -33.08 23.51
CA ASP A 560 1.92 -33.23 24.67
C ASP A 560 1.75 -31.90 25.43
N VAL A 561 2.78 -31.05 25.41
CA VAL A 561 2.75 -29.70 26.01
C VAL A 561 2.21 -28.65 25.03
N LEU A 562 2.60 -28.72 23.76
CA LEU A 562 2.26 -27.71 22.74
C LEU A 562 0.80 -27.77 22.30
N THR A 563 0.24 -28.97 22.12
CA THR A 563 -1.10 -29.15 21.55
C THR A 563 -2.19 -28.49 22.40
N PRO A 564 -2.26 -28.73 23.73
CA PRO A 564 -3.24 -28.05 24.58
C PRO A 564 -3.08 -26.53 24.59
N ALA A 565 -1.84 -26.03 24.58
CA ALA A 565 -1.54 -24.60 24.59
C ALA A 565 -1.98 -23.91 23.29
N LEU A 566 -1.78 -24.57 22.14
CA LEU A 566 -2.26 -24.10 20.83
C LEU A 566 -3.78 -24.06 20.73
N ILE A 567 -4.46 -25.11 21.23
CA ILE A 567 -5.92 -25.15 21.30
C ILE A 567 -6.43 -24.00 22.18
N ALA A 568 -5.88 -23.83 23.39
CA ALA A 568 -6.26 -22.76 24.28
C ALA A 568 -6.06 -21.38 23.64
N ARG A 569 -4.96 -21.17 22.92
CA ARG A 569 -4.68 -19.93 22.18
C ARG A 569 -5.73 -19.69 21.08
N ARG A 570 -6.08 -20.68 20.28
CA ARG A 570 -7.13 -20.55 19.26
C ARG A 570 -8.53 -20.34 19.85
N LEU A 571 -8.84 -21.01 20.96
CA LEU A 571 -10.09 -20.77 21.70
C LEU A 571 -10.17 -19.35 22.25
N SER A 572 -9.05 -18.78 22.72
CA SER A 572 -9.03 -17.37 23.20
C SER A 572 -9.35 -16.35 22.11
N ALA A 573 -9.14 -16.71 20.84
CA ALA A 573 -9.44 -15.87 19.67
C ALA A 573 -10.71 -16.31 18.92
N ILE A 574 -11.49 -17.26 19.45
CA ILE A 574 -12.62 -17.85 18.72
C ILE A 574 -13.69 -16.84 18.32
N VAL A 575 -13.86 -15.78 19.13
CA VAL A 575 -14.81 -14.69 18.87
C VAL A 575 -14.48 -13.98 17.56
N THR A 576 -13.20 -13.76 17.24
CA THR A 576 -12.75 -13.20 15.96
C THR A 576 -13.28 -14.04 14.80
N LEU A 577 -13.08 -15.36 14.87
CA LEU A 577 -13.55 -16.28 13.83
C LEU A 577 -15.09 -16.30 13.74
N ILE A 578 -15.80 -16.32 14.87
CA ILE A 578 -17.27 -16.28 14.89
C ILE A 578 -17.80 -15.02 14.20
N VAL A 579 -17.22 -13.85 14.48
CA VAL A 579 -17.63 -12.58 13.86
C VAL A 579 -17.37 -12.62 12.36
N ILE A 580 -16.17 -13.04 11.93
CA ILE A 580 -15.81 -13.19 10.51
C ILE A 580 -16.78 -14.13 9.79
N VAL A 581 -17.06 -15.30 10.37
CA VAL A 581 -17.95 -16.31 9.82
C VAL A 581 -19.39 -15.80 9.73
N ALA A 582 -19.89 -15.10 10.77
CA ALA A 582 -21.22 -14.52 10.75
C ALA A 582 -21.38 -13.50 9.61
N VAL A 583 -20.38 -12.62 9.41
CA VAL A 583 -20.39 -11.65 8.32
C VAL A 583 -20.37 -12.35 6.95
N LEU A 584 -19.52 -13.36 6.77
CA LEU A 584 -19.45 -14.12 5.51
C LEU A 584 -20.76 -14.86 5.23
N LEU A 585 -21.37 -15.49 6.24
CA LEU A 585 -22.64 -16.20 6.11
C LEU A 585 -23.75 -15.24 5.69
N ILE A 586 -23.91 -14.11 6.37
CA ILE A 586 -24.93 -13.11 6.04
C ILE A 586 -24.67 -12.51 4.64
N GLY A 587 -23.43 -12.13 4.36
CA GLY A 587 -23.03 -11.53 3.09
C GLY A 587 -23.29 -12.45 1.90
N LEU A 588 -22.82 -13.71 1.95
CA LEU A 588 -23.00 -14.68 0.88
C LEU A 588 -24.45 -15.13 0.73
N ALA A 589 -25.17 -15.35 1.84
CA ALA A 589 -26.59 -15.70 1.80
C ALA A 589 -27.42 -14.60 1.14
N ARG A 590 -27.05 -13.33 1.35
CA ARG A 590 -27.71 -12.19 0.73
C ARG A 590 -27.31 -12.00 -0.73
N LEU A 591 -26.03 -12.20 -1.09
CA LEU A 591 -25.50 -12.04 -2.45
C LEU A 591 -26.10 -13.03 -3.44
N PHE A 592 -26.30 -14.28 -3.05
CA PHE A 592 -26.69 -15.37 -3.95
C PHE A 592 -28.03 -15.99 -3.56
N PRO A 593 -29.15 -15.28 -3.76
CA PRO A 593 -30.48 -15.72 -3.33
C PRO A 593 -30.94 -17.05 -3.96
N PRO A 594 -31.92 -17.77 -3.37
CA PRO A 594 -32.34 -19.10 -3.82
C PRO A 594 -32.88 -19.14 -5.26
N HIS A 595 -32.74 -20.31 -5.91
CA HIS A 595 -33.10 -20.50 -7.31
C HIS A 595 -34.60 -20.40 -7.60
N HIS A 596 -35.45 -20.86 -6.67
CA HIS A 596 -36.89 -20.66 -6.74
C HIS A 596 -37.19 -19.28 -6.16
N GLY A 597 -37.51 -18.33 -7.04
CA GLY A 597 -38.17 -17.10 -6.62
C GLY A 597 -39.34 -17.49 -5.74
N ILE A 598 -39.48 -16.84 -4.59
CA ILE A 598 -40.66 -16.99 -3.75
C ILE A 598 -41.85 -16.73 -4.67
N GLU A 599 -42.71 -17.72 -4.88
CA GLU A 599 -43.94 -17.50 -5.64
C GLU A 599 -44.63 -16.27 -5.02
N PRO A 600 -44.91 -15.23 -5.81
CA PRO A 600 -45.59 -14.07 -5.28
C PRO A 600 -46.92 -14.55 -4.68
N THR A 601 -47.09 -14.38 -3.37
CA THR A 601 -48.42 -14.49 -2.78
C THR A 601 -49.35 -13.53 -3.51
N ALA A 602 -50.59 -13.95 -3.78
CA ALA A 602 -51.56 -13.15 -4.52
C ALA A 602 -51.66 -11.73 -3.92
N GLY A 603 -51.13 -10.73 -4.62
CA GLY A 603 -51.06 -9.33 -4.18
C GLY A 603 -49.66 -8.69 -4.16
N ASP A 604 -48.57 -9.48 -4.20
CA ASP A 604 -47.21 -8.93 -4.18
C ASP A 604 -46.64 -8.65 -5.58
N GLN A 605 -46.15 -7.43 -5.82
CA GLN A 605 -45.35 -7.14 -7.01
C GLN A 605 -43.97 -7.82 -6.91
N PRO A 606 -43.41 -8.37 -8.00
CA PRO A 606 -42.09 -8.97 -8.00
C PRO A 606 -41.01 -7.91 -7.69
N GLN A 607 -40.59 -7.84 -6.44
CA GLN A 607 -39.53 -6.93 -5.99
C GLN A 607 -38.17 -7.54 -6.38
N PRO A 608 -37.25 -6.78 -7.02
CA PRO A 608 -35.89 -7.24 -7.27
C PRO A 608 -35.17 -7.55 -5.94
N ILE A 609 -34.42 -8.65 -5.92
CA ILE A 609 -33.89 -9.27 -4.68
C ILE A 609 -33.03 -8.29 -3.87
N TYR A 610 -32.17 -7.53 -4.56
CA TYR A 610 -31.50 -6.30 -4.11
C TYR A 610 -31.04 -5.51 -5.35
N THR A 611 -30.60 -4.26 -5.18
CA THR A 611 -30.07 -3.42 -6.29
C THR A 611 -28.61 -3.75 -6.55
N PRO A 612 -28.12 -3.58 -7.79
CA PRO A 612 -26.72 -3.74 -8.11
C PRO A 612 -25.78 -3.08 -7.09
N SER A 613 -26.05 -1.85 -6.67
CA SER A 613 -25.22 -1.14 -5.69
C SER A 613 -25.13 -1.82 -4.31
N SER A 614 -26.22 -2.44 -3.83
CA SER A 614 -26.16 -3.25 -2.61
C SER A 614 -25.39 -4.54 -2.82
N GLY A 615 -25.54 -5.17 -3.97
CA GLY A 615 -24.72 -6.33 -4.35
C GLY A 615 -23.24 -6.00 -4.36
N PHE A 616 -22.87 -4.85 -4.91
CA PHE A 616 -21.48 -4.40 -4.91
C PHE A 616 -20.96 -4.17 -3.49
N ALA A 617 -21.71 -3.45 -2.65
CA ALA A 617 -21.30 -3.22 -1.26
C ALA A 617 -21.12 -4.53 -0.48
N LEU A 618 -22.04 -5.50 -0.64
CA LEU A 618 -21.92 -6.82 -0.04
C LEU A 618 -20.72 -7.61 -0.57
N LEU A 619 -20.43 -7.54 -1.87
CA LEU A 619 -19.25 -8.14 -2.47
C LEU A 619 -17.97 -7.57 -1.86
N LEU A 620 -17.87 -6.24 -1.73
CA LEU A 620 -16.70 -5.60 -1.10
C LEU A 620 -16.53 -6.03 0.37
N ILE A 621 -17.64 -6.16 1.12
CA ILE A 621 -17.62 -6.64 2.51
C ILE A 621 -17.11 -8.09 2.57
N VAL A 622 -17.64 -8.98 1.72
CA VAL A 622 -17.23 -10.39 1.68
C VAL A 622 -15.76 -10.53 1.29
N CYS A 623 -15.30 -9.77 0.28
CA CYS A 623 -13.89 -9.75 -0.10
C CYS A 623 -13.00 -9.21 1.02
N GLY A 624 -13.36 -8.09 1.65
CA GLY A 624 -12.59 -7.49 2.75
C GLY A 624 -12.49 -8.41 3.97
N VAL A 625 -13.58 -9.08 4.35
CA VAL A 625 -13.56 -10.07 5.44
C VAL A 625 -12.79 -11.33 5.04
N GLY A 626 -12.84 -11.74 3.77
CA GLY A 626 -12.01 -12.82 3.24
C GLY A 626 -10.51 -12.53 3.39
N LEU A 627 -10.08 -11.30 3.13
CA LEU A 627 -8.70 -10.85 3.35
C LEU A 627 -8.29 -10.89 4.82
N ILE A 628 -9.20 -10.62 5.74
CA ILE A 628 -8.95 -10.75 7.19
C ILE A 628 -8.91 -12.23 7.61
N LEU A 629 -9.69 -13.10 6.97
CA LEU A 629 -9.77 -14.52 7.30
C LEU A 629 -8.50 -15.30 6.95
N ILE A 630 -7.88 -15.02 5.80
CA ILE A 630 -6.69 -15.74 5.32
C ILE A 630 -5.54 -15.78 6.37
N PRO A 631 -5.07 -14.65 6.93
CA PRO A 631 -3.97 -14.62 7.90
C PRO A 631 -4.28 -15.29 9.24
N GLU A 632 -5.52 -15.73 9.49
CA GLU A 632 -5.89 -16.52 10.67
C GLU A 632 -5.52 -18.02 10.52
N PHE A 633 -5.22 -18.45 9.30
CA PHE A 633 -4.85 -19.83 8.97
C PHE A 633 -3.47 -19.93 8.29
N VAL A 634 -3.18 -19.05 7.34
CA VAL A 634 -1.95 -19.10 6.54
C VAL A 634 -1.42 -17.70 6.24
N TYR A 635 -0.11 -17.60 6.06
CA TYR A 635 0.56 -16.36 5.67
C TYR A 635 1.67 -16.63 4.66
N LEU A 636 2.07 -15.62 3.90
CA LEU A 636 3.19 -15.78 2.97
C LEU A 636 4.52 -15.62 3.69
N ARG A 637 5.47 -16.51 3.36
CA ARG A 637 6.84 -16.48 3.88
C ARG A 637 7.62 -15.37 3.21
N ASP A 638 8.27 -14.54 4.03
CA ASP A 638 9.25 -13.54 3.60
C ASP A 638 10.46 -13.58 4.55
N ASN A 639 11.36 -12.59 4.42
CA ASN A 639 12.57 -12.49 5.24
C ASN A 639 12.30 -12.31 6.75
N PHE A 640 11.11 -11.87 7.16
CA PHE A 640 10.75 -11.73 8.56
C PHE A 640 10.25 -13.04 9.17
N GLN A 641 9.82 -14.01 8.35
CA GLN A 641 9.30 -15.31 8.79
C GLN A 641 8.08 -15.20 9.72
N THR A 642 7.31 -14.11 9.62
CA THR A 642 6.09 -13.86 10.39
C THR A 642 4.94 -13.49 9.46
N ARG A 643 3.71 -13.44 9.99
CA ARG A 643 2.54 -12.98 9.22
C ARG A 643 2.46 -11.46 9.07
N MET A 644 3.45 -10.70 9.54
CA MET A 644 3.46 -9.23 9.56
C MET A 644 3.09 -8.63 8.20
N ASN A 645 3.81 -8.97 7.13
CA ASN A 645 3.54 -8.40 5.80
C ASN A 645 2.22 -8.89 5.20
N THR A 646 1.76 -10.10 5.55
CA THR A 646 0.45 -10.59 5.10
C THR A 646 -0.67 -9.78 5.74
N ILE A 647 -0.61 -9.53 7.05
CA ILE A 647 -1.57 -8.66 7.76
C ILE A 647 -1.51 -7.26 7.19
N PHE A 648 -0.32 -6.68 7.13
CA PHE A 648 -0.11 -5.33 6.63
C PHE A 648 -0.82 -5.10 5.30
N LYS A 649 -0.52 -5.94 4.29
CA LYS A 649 -1.05 -5.76 2.94
C LYS A 649 -2.54 -6.07 2.85
N PHE A 650 -3.02 -7.10 3.55
CA PHE A 650 -4.43 -7.49 3.46
C PHE A 650 -5.35 -6.56 4.25
N TYR A 651 -4.93 -6.11 5.43
CA TYR A 651 -5.72 -5.19 6.24
C TYR A 651 -5.84 -3.82 5.57
N TYR A 652 -4.78 -3.36 4.90
CA TYR A 652 -4.81 -2.13 4.12
C TYR A 652 -5.88 -2.17 3.00
N GLN A 653 -5.94 -3.27 2.24
CA GLN A 653 -6.97 -3.42 1.21
C GLN A 653 -8.37 -3.62 1.81
N ALA A 654 -8.51 -4.36 2.91
CA ALA A 654 -9.79 -4.49 3.61
C ALA A 654 -10.34 -3.13 4.05
N TRP A 655 -9.48 -2.23 4.55
CA TRP A 655 -9.84 -0.85 4.89
C TRP A 655 -10.44 -0.10 3.69
N ALA A 656 -9.81 -0.21 2.52
CA ALA A 656 -10.30 0.43 1.30
C ALA A 656 -11.68 -0.11 0.88
N LEU A 657 -11.88 -1.43 0.92
CA LEU A 657 -13.16 -2.07 0.59
C LEU A 657 -14.28 -1.68 1.58
N PHE A 658 -13.97 -1.64 2.87
CA PHE A 658 -14.91 -1.25 3.91
C PHE A 658 -15.27 0.23 3.87
N SER A 659 -14.34 1.12 3.53
CA SER A 659 -14.60 2.56 3.38
C SER A 659 -15.71 2.84 2.36
N ILE A 660 -15.61 2.22 1.18
CA ILE A 660 -16.57 2.40 0.08
C ILE A 660 -17.93 1.77 0.42
N SER A 661 -17.92 0.55 0.96
CA SER A 661 -19.16 -0.16 1.31
C SER A 661 -19.89 0.46 2.50
N ALA A 662 -19.18 0.95 3.52
CA ALA A 662 -19.76 1.64 4.66
C ALA A 662 -20.44 2.95 4.25
N ALA A 663 -19.80 3.77 3.40
CA ALA A 663 -20.39 5.01 2.90
C ALA A 663 -21.71 4.77 2.16
N TYR A 664 -21.77 3.75 1.30
CA TYR A 664 -23.02 3.35 0.65
C TYR A 664 -24.03 2.73 1.64
N GLY A 665 -23.58 1.96 2.63
CA GLY A 665 -24.42 1.39 3.67
C GLY A 665 -25.16 2.46 4.47
N VAL A 666 -24.46 3.54 4.84
CA VAL A 666 -25.05 4.71 5.50
C VAL A 666 -26.11 5.35 4.62
N TYR A 667 -25.82 5.58 3.34
CA TYR A 667 -26.80 6.10 2.38
C TYR A 667 -28.07 5.21 2.29
N SER A 668 -27.86 3.91 2.13
CA SER A 668 -28.90 2.89 1.95
C SER A 668 -29.86 2.79 3.15
N ILE A 669 -29.39 3.09 4.35
CA ILE A 669 -30.20 3.08 5.57
C ILE A 669 -30.85 4.44 5.81
N VAL A 670 -30.07 5.53 5.72
CA VAL A 670 -30.51 6.85 6.19
C VAL A 670 -31.43 7.52 5.18
N LEU A 671 -31.12 7.51 3.88
CA LEU A 671 -31.77 8.36 2.87
C LEU A 671 -32.47 7.65 1.70
N ASP A 672 -32.20 6.37 1.45
CA ASP A 672 -32.77 5.66 0.28
C ASP A 672 -34.28 5.30 0.35
N GLU A 673 -35.17 6.13 -0.23
CA GLU A 673 -36.63 5.98 -0.20
C GLU A 673 -37.20 4.80 -0.96
N SER A 674 -36.43 4.25 -1.90
CA SER A 674 -36.91 3.20 -2.78
C SER A 674 -36.92 1.80 -2.15
N ARG A 675 -36.73 1.70 -0.82
CA ARG A 675 -36.68 0.43 -0.10
C ARG A 675 -37.31 0.48 1.28
N PRO A 676 -37.66 -0.69 1.84
CA PRO A 676 -37.92 -0.82 3.26
C PRO A 676 -36.74 -0.31 4.07
N ARG A 677 -37.02 0.56 5.05
CA ARG A 677 -36.03 1.13 5.95
C ARG A 677 -36.47 1.02 7.40
N PRO A 678 -35.51 1.01 8.34
CA PRO A 678 -35.83 1.10 9.76
C PRO A 678 -36.65 2.36 10.08
N ARG A 679 -37.31 2.33 11.25
CA ARG A 679 -38.03 3.49 11.80
C ARG A 679 -37.13 4.74 11.83
N SER A 680 -37.73 5.91 11.69
CA SER A 680 -37.02 7.20 11.67
C SER A 680 -36.04 7.36 12.83
N ALA A 681 -36.46 7.02 14.07
CA ALA A 681 -35.61 7.09 15.25
C ALA A 681 -34.31 6.27 15.10
N LEU A 682 -34.38 5.03 14.59
CA LEU A 682 -33.20 4.19 14.37
C LEU A 682 -32.29 4.74 13.26
N ARG A 683 -32.87 5.33 12.21
CA ARG A 683 -32.09 5.98 11.14
C ARG A 683 -31.36 7.21 11.64
N ILE A 684 -32.03 8.03 12.46
CA ILE A 684 -31.43 9.22 13.09
C ILE A 684 -30.31 8.78 14.04
N ALA A 685 -30.55 7.77 14.88
CA ALA A 685 -29.54 7.21 15.78
C ALA A 685 -28.33 6.66 15.01
N TYR A 686 -28.55 5.94 13.90
CA TYR A 686 -27.46 5.44 13.07
C TYR A 686 -26.68 6.55 12.34
N GLY A 687 -27.39 7.60 11.87
CA GLY A 687 -26.76 8.79 11.32
C GLY A 687 -25.90 9.52 12.36
N ALA A 688 -26.42 9.71 13.58
CA ALA A 688 -25.68 10.31 14.69
C ALA A 688 -24.47 9.45 15.10
N LEU A 689 -24.63 8.13 15.17
CA LEU A 689 -23.53 7.20 15.41
C LEU A 689 -22.46 7.29 14.33
N THR A 690 -22.85 7.43 13.06
CA THR A 690 -21.90 7.61 11.95
C THR A 690 -21.09 8.88 12.12
N VAL A 691 -21.73 10.00 12.49
CA VAL A 691 -21.04 11.27 12.76
C VAL A 691 -20.10 11.14 13.96
N LEU A 692 -20.53 10.45 15.02
CA LEU A 692 -19.70 10.19 16.20
C LEU A 692 -18.46 9.36 15.86
N ILE A 693 -18.62 8.26 15.12
CA ILE A 693 -17.53 7.38 14.69
C ILE A 693 -16.55 8.14 13.79
N LEU A 694 -17.07 8.93 12.85
CA LEU A 694 -16.22 9.75 11.98
C LEU A 694 -15.44 10.79 12.80
N GLY A 695 -16.13 11.51 13.70
CA GLY A 695 -15.49 12.50 14.58
C GLY A 695 -14.39 11.87 15.43
N ALA A 696 -14.68 10.72 16.06
CA ALA A 696 -13.73 9.93 16.84
C ALA A 696 -12.52 9.49 15.99
N GLY A 697 -12.75 8.96 14.80
CA GLY A 697 -11.66 8.52 13.91
C GLY A 697 -10.84 9.68 13.33
N MET A 698 -11.40 10.88 13.18
CA MET A 698 -10.68 12.06 12.69
C MET A 698 -9.74 12.70 13.72
N VAL A 699 -9.90 12.40 15.03
CA VAL A 699 -9.03 12.94 16.08
C VAL A 699 -7.57 12.60 15.81
N TYR A 700 -7.28 11.36 15.39
CA TYR A 700 -5.94 10.94 14.99
C TYR A 700 -5.37 11.78 13.86
N PHE A 701 -6.13 11.95 12.78
CA PHE A 701 -5.62 12.66 11.60
C PHE A 701 -5.34 14.13 11.93
N VAL A 702 -6.21 14.79 12.68
CA VAL A 702 -6.03 16.19 13.11
C VAL A 702 -4.81 16.35 14.02
N LEU A 703 -4.73 15.56 15.10
CA LEU A 703 -3.62 15.66 16.06
C LEU A 703 -2.30 15.18 15.46
N GLY A 704 -2.33 14.14 14.62
CA GLY A 704 -1.18 13.62 13.90
C GLY A 704 -0.63 14.64 12.92
N THR A 705 -1.50 15.26 12.11
CA THR A 705 -1.10 16.35 11.20
C THR A 705 -0.47 17.50 11.97
N TYR A 706 -1.06 17.92 13.10
CA TYR A 706 -0.49 18.96 13.94
C TYR A 706 0.89 18.60 14.49
N SER A 707 1.02 17.41 15.09
CA SER A 707 2.27 16.93 15.67
C SER A 707 3.39 16.84 14.63
N ARG A 708 3.08 16.30 13.44
CA ARG A 708 4.06 16.14 12.36
C ARG A 708 4.42 17.43 11.66
N ALA A 709 3.44 18.26 11.31
CA ALA A 709 3.69 19.47 10.52
C ALA A 709 4.24 20.63 11.35
N LEU A 710 3.84 20.74 12.62
CA LEU A 710 4.16 21.91 13.44
C LEU A 710 5.12 21.59 14.59
N HIS A 711 4.94 20.47 15.29
CA HIS A 711 5.76 20.16 16.46
C HIS A 711 7.10 19.51 16.09
N GLU A 712 7.09 18.43 15.30
CA GLU A 712 8.32 17.70 14.89
C GLU A 712 9.28 18.57 14.08
N THR A 713 8.75 19.50 13.30
CA THR A 713 9.52 20.44 12.47
C THR A 713 10.06 21.64 13.27
N GLY A 714 9.63 21.80 14.52
CA GLY A 714 9.96 22.94 15.37
C GLY A 714 9.23 24.23 14.99
N ILE A 715 8.38 24.24 13.95
CA ILE A 715 7.64 25.42 13.46
C ILE A 715 6.72 26.00 14.54
N ALA A 716 6.15 25.15 15.40
CA ALA A 716 5.34 25.58 16.54
C ALA A 716 6.12 26.50 17.51
N ASN A 717 7.45 26.36 17.57
CA ASN A 717 8.34 27.13 18.44
C ASN A 717 9.17 28.17 17.66
N ASN A 718 9.29 28.02 16.33
CA ASN A 718 10.00 28.95 15.45
C ASN A 718 9.16 29.24 14.18
N PRO A 719 8.27 30.24 14.22
CA PRO A 719 7.37 30.57 13.12
C PRO A 719 8.07 31.23 11.92
N ASP A 720 9.39 31.45 11.96
CA ASP A 720 10.15 32.02 10.84
C ASP A 720 10.74 30.95 9.91
N HIS A 721 10.51 29.66 10.20
CA HIS A 721 10.97 28.57 9.34
C HIS A 721 10.29 28.66 7.96
N ALA A 722 11.09 28.86 6.91
CA ALA A 722 10.57 28.95 5.55
C ALA A 722 10.07 27.60 5.04
N LEU A 723 8.81 27.53 4.58
CA LEU A 723 8.27 26.34 3.93
C LEU A 723 8.94 26.11 2.57
N THR A 724 9.22 24.84 2.29
CA THR A 724 9.78 24.36 1.02
C THR A 724 9.39 22.90 0.80
N LEU A 725 9.04 22.55 -0.44
CA LEU A 725 8.87 21.16 -0.87
C LEU A 725 10.20 20.42 -1.03
N ASP A 726 11.32 21.13 -1.10
CA ASP A 726 12.65 20.54 -1.20
C ASP A 726 13.24 20.27 0.19
N GLY A 727 13.22 19.00 0.61
CA GLY A 727 13.85 18.56 1.85
C GLY A 727 15.32 18.12 1.69
N GLY A 728 15.92 18.26 0.50
CA GLY A 728 17.22 17.65 0.18
C GLY A 728 18.33 18.08 1.12
N ALA A 729 18.40 19.39 1.43
CA ALA A 729 19.42 19.96 2.30
C ALA A 729 19.37 19.45 3.75
N GLY A 730 18.22 18.91 4.20
CA GLY A 730 18.05 18.33 5.53
C GLY A 730 18.27 16.82 5.59
N PHE A 731 18.62 16.17 4.48
CA PHE A 731 18.74 14.71 4.39
C PHE A 731 20.03 14.17 5.03
N VAL A 732 21.15 14.88 4.86
CA VAL A 732 22.49 14.55 5.38
C VAL A 732 23.19 15.80 5.89
N ALA A 733 24.41 15.66 6.41
CA ALA A 733 25.21 16.80 6.84
C ALA A 733 25.37 17.84 5.70
N PRO A 734 25.34 19.15 6.00
CA PRO A 734 25.37 20.20 4.97
C PRO A 734 26.56 20.11 4.00
N GLU A 735 27.75 19.81 4.51
CA GLU A 735 28.97 19.62 3.73
C GLU A 735 28.87 18.44 2.75
N ASP A 736 28.35 17.30 3.21
CA ASP A 736 28.12 16.13 2.35
C ASP A 736 27.06 16.46 1.29
N TYR A 737 25.97 17.12 1.67
CA TYR A 737 24.93 17.53 0.73
C TYR A 737 25.48 18.45 -0.37
N GLN A 738 26.25 19.47 0.00
CA GLN A 738 26.85 20.41 -0.95
C GLN A 738 27.83 19.71 -1.91
N ALA A 739 28.69 18.81 -1.39
CA ALA A 739 29.60 18.03 -2.22
C ALA A 739 28.83 17.13 -3.21
N ILE A 740 27.76 16.47 -2.77
CA ILE A 740 26.94 15.60 -3.63
C ILE A 740 26.17 16.42 -4.69
N MET A 741 25.65 17.59 -4.33
CA MET A 741 25.01 18.49 -5.30
C MET A 741 26.01 19.04 -6.32
N CYS A 742 27.25 19.34 -5.92
CA CYS A 742 28.33 19.63 -6.87
C CYS A 742 28.59 18.45 -7.80
N LEU A 743 28.65 17.22 -7.26
CA LEU A 743 28.85 16.01 -8.08
C LEU A 743 27.74 15.83 -9.12
N ARG A 744 26.49 16.15 -8.77
CA ARG A 744 25.36 16.13 -9.71
C ARG A 744 25.64 16.97 -10.96
N GLU A 745 26.14 18.19 -10.79
CA GLU A 745 26.49 19.09 -11.89
C GLU A 745 27.68 18.57 -12.69
N VAL A 746 28.70 18.01 -12.00
CA VAL A 746 29.88 17.42 -12.65
C VAL A 746 29.49 16.22 -13.51
N VAL A 747 28.70 15.30 -12.99
CA VAL A 747 28.34 14.04 -13.67
C VAL A 747 27.27 14.27 -14.73
N GLY A 748 26.33 15.17 -14.50
CA GLY A 748 25.15 15.35 -15.35
C GLY A 748 24.33 14.06 -15.41
N ARG A 749 24.06 13.56 -16.63
CA ARG A 749 23.36 12.27 -16.85
C ARG A 749 24.30 11.08 -17.12
N ARG A 750 25.61 11.27 -16.99
CA ARG A 750 26.58 10.20 -17.27
C ARG A 750 26.38 9.05 -16.27
N GLN A 751 26.44 7.82 -16.77
CA GLN A 751 26.43 6.63 -15.93
C GLN A 751 27.81 6.45 -15.32
N VAL A 752 27.92 6.64 -14.01
CA VAL A 752 29.17 6.55 -13.26
C VAL A 752 28.92 5.77 -11.96
N VAL A 753 29.99 5.23 -11.37
CA VAL A 753 29.93 4.51 -10.08
C VAL A 753 30.65 5.31 -9.00
N VAL A 754 29.99 5.45 -7.85
CA VAL A 754 30.52 6.19 -6.70
C VAL A 754 30.79 5.24 -5.53
N ALA A 755 31.93 5.41 -4.87
CA ALA A 755 32.23 4.72 -3.62
C ALA A 755 31.86 5.58 -2.40
N GLU A 756 31.12 4.97 -1.46
CA GLU A 756 30.80 5.50 -0.14
C GLU A 756 31.23 4.50 0.94
N ALA A 757 31.29 4.94 2.21
CA ALA A 757 31.56 4.07 3.34
C ALA A 757 30.70 2.80 3.36
N ASN A 758 31.31 1.68 3.78
CA ASN A 758 30.60 0.44 4.05
C ASN A 758 29.46 0.70 5.08
N PRO A 759 28.21 0.30 4.79
CA PRO A 759 27.09 0.49 5.71
C PRO A 759 27.25 -0.25 7.04
N GLN A 760 27.51 0.56 8.09
CA GLN A 760 27.84 0.24 9.48
C GLN A 760 26.71 0.24 10.52
N GLY A 761 26.80 -0.58 11.57
CA GLY A 761 26.26 -0.23 12.90
C GLY A 761 24.76 -0.47 13.13
N GLY A 762 24.30 -0.08 14.32
CA GLY A 762 22.90 -0.25 14.74
C GLY A 762 21.95 0.57 13.86
N ARG A 763 20.86 -0.05 13.37
CA ARG A 763 19.89 0.57 12.45
C ARG A 763 20.48 1.01 11.10
N VAL A 764 21.54 0.35 10.62
CA VAL A 764 22.14 0.61 9.29
C VAL A 764 21.11 0.75 8.16
N ASN A 765 20.03 -0.04 8.21
CA ASN A 765 18.97 -0.06 7.20
C ASN A 765 17.98 1.09 7.29
N TYR A 766 18.18 2.05 8.18
CA TYR A 766 17.33 3.23 8.37
C TYR A 766 18.18 4.44 8.75
N ASN A 767 19.47 4.43 8.36
CA ASN A 767 20.41 5.50 8.65
C ASN A 767 20.76 6.22 7.34
N PRO A 768 20.32 7.48 7.14
CA PRO A 768 20.56 8.24 5.92
C PRO A 768 22.04 8.62 5.72
N ALA A 769 22.91 8.39 6.71
CA ALA A 769 24.35 8.52 6.56
C ALA A 769 24.96 7.56 5.53
N HIS A 770 24.25 6.50 5.15
CA HIS A 770 24.65 5.51 4.15
C HIS A 770 23.69 5.52 2.95
N GLY A 771 24.22 5.40 1.73
CA GLY A 771 23.40 5.38 0.52
C GLY A 771 23.07 6.75 -0.04
N ARG A 772 23.81 7.79 0.36
CA ARG A 772 23.37 9.19 0.25
C ARG A 772 23.46 9.77 -1.15
N VAL A 773 24.50 9.45 -1.90
CA VAL A 773 24.66 9.77 -3.33
C VAL A 773 23.57 9.08 -4.13
N GLY A 774 23.36 7.78 -3.89
CA GLY A 774 22.29 7.00 -4.54
C GLY A 774 20.91 7.57 -4.25
N SER A 775 20.64 7.98 -3.00
CA SER A 775 19.37 8.61 -2.61
C SER A 775 19.16 9.97 -3.26
N LEU A 776 20.12 10.88 -3.15
CA LEU A 776 19.93 12.29 -3.56
C LEU A 776 19.97 12.48 -5.07
N ILE A 777 20.86 11.77 -5.77
CA ILE A 777 21.13 12.02 -7.20
C ILE A 777 20.98 10.78 -8.08
N GLY A 778 20.63 9.62 -7.51
CA GLY A 778 20.31 8.41 -8.29
C GLY A 778 21.51 7.75 -8.96
N THR A 779 22.73 8.18 -8.61
CA THR A 779 23.96 7.59 -9.14
C THR A 779 24.29 6.31 -8.38
N PRO A 780 24.56 5.19 -9.06
CA PRO A 780 24.84 3.91 -8.40
C PRO A 780 26.06 3.99 -7.48
N ILE A 781 25.89 3.51 -6.24
CA ILE A 781 26.99 3.27 -5.31
C ILE A 781 27.29 1.79 -5.15
N ILE A 782 28.48 1.45 -4.66
CA ILE A 782 28.90 0.06 -4.49
C ILE A 782 27.95 -0.73 -3.58
N LEU A 783 27.58 -0.16 -2.42
CA LEU A 783 26.69 -0.80 -1.46
C LEU A 783 26.00 0.24 -0.57
N GLY A 784 24.67 0.31 -0.65
CA GLY A 784 23.80 0.99 0.32
C GLY A 784 23.20 0.00 1.31
N TRP A 785 21.98 0.23 1.79
CA TRP A 785 21.38 -0.53 2.90
C TRP A 785 21.31 -2.05 2.67
N PRO A 786 22.16 -2.87 3.35
CA PRO A 786 22.33 -4.28 3.02
C PRO A 786 21.12 -5.15 3.41
N GLY A 787 20.39 -4.78 4.46
CA GLY A 787 19.17 -5.48 4.86
C GLY A 787 18.03 -5.27 3.88
N HIS A 788 17.89 -4.08 3.30
CA HIS A 788 16.92 -3.81 2.24
C HIS A 788 17.29 -4.54 0.94
N GLN A 789 18.56 -4.51 0.54
CA GLN A 789 19.04 -5.31 -0.60
C GLN A 789 18.78 -6.81 -0.42
N SER A 790 18.98 -7.33 0.80
CA SER A 790 18.62 -8.72 1.17
C SER A 790 17.13 -9.00 1.06
N GLN A 791 16.28 -8.07 1.48
CA GLN A 791 14.82 -8.16 1.32
C GLN A 791 14.41 -8.22 -0.14
N TRP A 792 15.00 -7.40 -1.00
CA TRP A 792 14.64 -7.32 -2.42
C TRP A 792 15.10 -8.52 -3.24
N ARG A 793 16.28 -9.06 -2.93
CA ARG A 793 16.94 -10.10 -3.74
C ARG A 793 16.75 -11.51 -3.19
N GLY A 794 16.25 -11.64 -1.96
CA GLY A 794 15.97 -12.93 -1.31
C GLY A 794 17.20 -13.84 -1.29
N THR A 795 17.05 -15.05 -1.81
CA THR A 795 18.12 -16.07 -1.78
C THR A 795 19.34 -15.72 -2.62
N SER A 796 19.18 -14.88 -3.65
CA SER A 796 20.30 -14.46 -4.53
C SER A 796 21.22 -13.41 -3.88
N TYR A 797 20.80 -12.78 -2.77
CA TYR A 797 21.51 -11.66 -2.17
C TYR A 797 22.96 -11.99 -1.79
N ARG A 798 23.24 -13.19 -1.25
CA ARG A 798 24.60 -13.54 -0.81
C ARG A 798 25.61 -13.59 -1.95
N GLU A 799 25.18 -14.09 -3.10
CA GLU A 799 26.00 -14.14 -4.32
C GLU A 799 26.23 -12.72 -4.87
N VAL A 800 25.17 -11.92 -4.89
CA VAL A 800 25.21 -10.53 -5.35
C VAL A 800 26.06 -9.64 -4.45
N LEU A 801 25.98 -9.81 -3.12
CA LEU A 801 26.78 -9.05 -2.15
C LEU A 801 28.27 -9.30 -2.34
N GLY A 802 28.66 -10.58 -2.50
CA GLY A 802 30.05 -10.98 -2.70
C GLY A 802 30.98 -10.42 -1.62
N THR A 803 32.12 -9.86 -2.04
CA THR A 803 33.14 -9.27 -1.16
C THR A 803 32.97 -7.77 -0.92
N ARG A 804 31.89 -7.14 -1.43
CA ARG A 804 31.68 -5.68 -1.41
C ARG A 804 31.94 -5.02 -0.04
N PRO A 805 31.42 -5.54 1.10
CA PRO A 805 31.68 -4.92 2.40
C PRO A 805 33.17 -4.87 2.74
N ALA A 806 33.86 -6.00 2.59
CA ALA A 806 35.29 -6.11 2.89
C ALA A 806 36.15 -5.29 1.90
N ASP A 807 35.74 -5.22 0.64
CA ASP A 807 36.42 -4.42 -0.38
C ASP A 807 36.27 -2.91 -0.08
N LEU A 808 35.10 -2.46 0.38
CA LEU A 808 34.89 -1.07 0.82
C LEU A 808 35.75 -0.74 2.05
N ASP A 809 35.79 -1.63 3.03
CA ASP A 809 36.64 -1.43 4.20
C ASP A 809 38.12 -1.33 3.80
N LEU A 810 38.59 -2.18 2.88
CA LEU A 810 39.95 -2.09 2.33
C LEU A 810 40.19 -0.76 1.59
N LEU A 811 39.23 -0.32 0.74
CA LEU A 811 39.32 0.93 -0.02
C LEU A 811 39.52 2.14 0.89
N PHE A 812 38.78 2.24 1.99
CA PHE A 812 38.84 3.39 2.89
C PHE A 812 39.92 3.30 3.96
N THR A 813 40.32 2.10 4.40
CA THR A 813 41.36 1.93 5.45
C THR A 813 42.79 1.87 4.92
N ALA A 814 43.02 1.36 3.71
CA ALA A 814 44.36 1.25 3.16
C ALA A 814 45.02 2.64 3.06
N GLU A 815 46.30 2.76 3.44
CA GLU A 815 47.06 4.01 3.34
C GLU A 815 47.82 4.14 2.01
N ARG A 816 47.89 3.07 1.21
CA ARG A 816 48.57 3.06 -0.09
C ARG A 816 47.59 2.76 -1.23
N LEU A 817 47.76 3.46 -2.35
CA LEU A 817 46.87 3.31 -3.50
C LEU A 817 46.95 1.91 -4.13
N ASP A 818 48.12 1.28 -4.19
CA ASP A 818 48.30 -0.05 -4.79
C ASP A 818 47.46 -1.15 -4.13
N MET A 819 47.15 -1.00 -2.84
CA MET A 819 46.26 -1.89 -2.10
C MET A 819 44.78 -1.67 -2.41
N ALA A 820 44.39 -0.42 -2.72
CA ALA A 820 43.03 -0.03 -3.04
C ALA A 820 42.69 -0.15 -4.54
N GLN A 821 43.70 -0.12 -5.41
CA GLN A 821 43.57 -0.15 -6.86
C GLN A 821 42.76 -1.36 -7.38
N PRO A 822 42.94 -2.60 -6.86
CA PRO A 822 42.14 -3.74 -7.32
C PRO A 822 40.64 -3.58 -7.04
N VAL A 823 40.27 -2.86 -5.97
CA VAL A 823 38.87 -2.57 -5.64
C VAL A 823 38.30 -1.54 -6.61
N ILE A 824 39.07 -0.49 -6.91
CA ILE A 824 38.71 0.56 -7.87
C ILE A 824 38.43 -0.04 -9.24
N GLU A 825 39.30 -0.92 -9.73
CA GLU A 825 39.16 -1.57 -11.03
C GLU A 825 38.01 -2.58 -11.04
N ARG A 826 37.86 -3.40 -10.00
CA ARG A 826 36.80 -4.43 -9.91
C ARG A 826 35.39 -3.85 -10.07
N TYR A 827 35.12 -2.71 -9.44
CA TYR A 827 33.80 -2.08 -9.46
C TYR A 827 33.68 -0.95 -10.47
N GLY A 828 34.76 -0.63 -11.21
CA GLY A 828 34.79 0.49 -12.15
C GLY A 828 34.49 1.83 -11.48
N ILE A 829 35.09 2.10 -10.32
CA ILE A 829 34.81 3.30 -9.51
C ILE A 829 35.28 4.55 -10.27
N ASP A 830 34.38 5.50 -10.48
CA ASP A 830 34.68 6.78 -11.14
C ASP A 830 34.93 7.90 -10.14
N TYR A 831 34.21 7.87 -9.02
CA TYR A 831 34.32 8.86 -7.96
C TYR A 831 34.32 8.22 -6.58
N ILE A 832 35.05 8.84 -5.65
CA ILE A 832 35.12 8.41 -4.24
C ILE A 832 34.69 9.58 -3.36
N LEU A 833 33.64 9.39 -2.56
CA LEU A 833 33.20 10.36 -1.55
C LEU A 833 33.93 10.08 -0.24
N TYR A 834 34.62 11.09 0.30
CA TYR A 834 35.21 11.07 1.63
C TYR A 834 34.62 12.22 2.45
N GLY A 835 33.48 11.94 3.08
CA GLY A 835 32.67 12.89 3.85
C GLY A 835 32.73 12.63 5.35
N ASN A 836 31.73 13.17 6.06
CA ASN A 836 31.61 13.01 7.51
C ASN A 836 31.49 11.53 7.90
N THR A 837 30.67 10.75 7.18
CA THR A 837 30.47 9.31 7.47
C THR A 837 31.77 8.52 7.32
N GLU A 838 32.53 8.73 6.25
CA GLU A 838 33.79 8.01 6.01
C GLU A 838 34.84 8.39 7.07
N ARG A 839 34.95 9.68 7.44
CA ARG A 839 35.86 10.13 8.50
C ARG A 839 35.53 9.55 9.87
N LEU A 840 34.26 9.58 10.25
CA LEU A 840 33.80 9.03 11.52
C LEU A 840 34.07 7.53 11.62
N HIS A 841 34.00 6.82 10.49
CA HIS A 841 34.19 5.38 10.48
C HIS A 841 35.67 4.96 10.34
N TYR A 842 36.41 5.52 9.39
CA TYR A 842 37.74 5.06 8.99
C TYR A 842 38.88 5.99 9.43
N GLY A 843 38.57 7.15 10.02
CA GLY A 843 39.56 8.19 10.33
C GLY A 843 39.99 8.98 9.09
N SER A 844 41.16 9.62 9.14
CA SER A 844 41.69 10.44 8.04
C SER A 844 42.93 9.85 7.36
N ALA A 845 43.57 8.82 7.94
CA ALA A 845 44.82 8.26 7.42
C ALA A 845 44.66 7.77 5.98
N GLY A 846 43.59 7.01 5.71
CA GLY A 846 43.28 6.48 4.39
C GLY A 846 42.85 7.52 3.35
N GLU A 847 42.50 8.75 3.74
CA GLU A 847 42.20 9.81 2.75
C GLU A 847 43.46 10.30 2.03
N SER A 848 44.62 10.28 2.72
CA SER A 848 45.88 10.83 2.21
C SER A 848 46.25 10.24 0.85
N LYS A 849 46.06 8.93 0.66
CA LYS A 849 46.33 8.27 -0.63
C LYS A 849 45.52 8.85 -1.78
N PHE A 850 44.28 9.30 -1.53
CA PHE A 850 43.43 9.91 -2.53
C PHE A 850 43.85 11.35 -2.81
N LEU A 851 44.23 12.11 -1.78
CA LEU A 851 44.78 13.47 -1.94
C LEU A 851 46.04 13.49 -2.79
N ASP A 852 46.91 12.48 -2.63
CA ASP A 852 48.19 12.40 -3.34
C ASP A 852 48.05 11.99 -4.82
N HIS A 853 46.96 11.31 -5.20
CA HIS A 853 46.84 10.65 -6.51
C HIS A 853 45.63 11.08 -7.36
N PHE A 854 44.59 11.66 -6.76
CA PHE A 854 43.33 11.97 -7.46
C PHE A 854 42.95 13.45 -7.38
N GLU A 855 42.26 13.92 -8.43
CA GLU A 855 41.73 15.28 -8.51
C GLU A 855 40.51 15.42 -7.58
N ILE A 856 40.51 16.44 -6.72
CA ILE A 856 39.31 16.84 -5.97
C ILE A 856 38.41 17.63 -6.93
N VAL A 857 37.26 17.07 -7.28
CA VAL A 857 36.30 17.73 -8.18
C VAL A 857 35.24 18.53 -7.44
N CYS A 858 34.95 18.14 -6.19
CA CYS A 858 34.00 18.82 -5.32
C CYS A 858 34.55 18.81 -3.88
N GLU A 859 34.51 19.97 -3.23
CA GLU A 859 34.87 20.14 -1.83
C GLU A 859 33.88 21.08 -1.16
N ALA A 860 33.44 20.71 0.05
CA ALA A 860 32.60 21.54 0.90
C ALA A 860 33.07 21.45 2.35
N GLN A 861 33.13 22.60 3.03
CA GLN A 861 33.50 22.70 4.43
C GLN A 861 32.26 23.03 5.27
N GLY A 862 32.08 22.31 6.37
CA GLY A 862 30.98 22.48 7.31
C GLY A 862 31.42 22.30 8.76
N ALA A 863 30.46 22.34 9.67
CA ALA A 863 30.72 22.27 11.11
C ALA A 863 31.26 20.90 11.56
N SER A 864 30.97 19.83 10.82
CA SER A 864 31.41 18.46 11.14
C SER A 864 32.69 18.06 10.41
N GLY A 865 33.22 18.93 9.52
CA GLY A 865 34.47 18.70 8.80
C GLY A 865 34.38 19.08 7.32
N THR A 866 35.24 18.46 6.51
CA THR A 866 35.29 18.67 5.05
C THR A 866 34.84 17.41 4.32
N ALA A 867 33.89 17.57 3.40
CA ALA A 867 33.49 16.55 2.46
C ALA A 867 34.20 16.76 1.11
N ARG A 868 34.85 15.72 0.61
CA ARG A 868 35.56 15.75 -0.68
C ARG A 868 35.10 14.64 -1.58
N ILE A 869 35.05 14.92 -2.88
CA ILE A 869 34.82 13.91 -3.91
C ILE A 869 36.01 13.90 -4.85
N PHE A 870 36.64 12.74 -4.94
CA PHE A 870 37.82 12.50 -5.77
C PHE A 870 37.39 11.86 -7.09
N ARG A 871 37.93 12.35 -8.21
CA ARG A 871 37.79 11.69 -9.51
C ARG A 871 38.93 10.68 -9.69
N VAL A 872 38.56 9.44 -9.97
CA VAL A 872 39.52 8.38 -10.26
C VAL A 872 40.09 8.58 -11.67
N SER A 873 41.41 8.77 -11.75
CA SER A 873 42.12 8.87 -13.03
C SER A 873 42.26 7.48 -13.67
N ARG A 874 41.57 7.24 -14.80
CA ARG A 874 41.83 6.04 -15.62
C ARG A 874 42.95 6.34 -16.63
N PRO A 875 43.93 5.45 -16.84
CA PRO A 875 44.92 5.64 -17.90
C PRO A 875 44.21 5.78 -19.25
N ALA A 876 44.62 6.75 -20.05
CA ALA A 876 44.03 7.07 -21.35
C ALA A 876 44.24 5.90 -22.33
N GLY A 877 43.29 4.97 -22.38
CA GLY A 877 43.34 3.79 -23.26
C GLY A 877 42.09 2.90 -23.26
N GLU A 878 41.21 2.98 -22.25
CA GLU A 878 40.06 2.07 -22.10
C GLU A 878 38.68 2.66 -22.44
N PHE A 879 38.60 3.80 -23.14
CA PHE A 879 37.31 4.33 -23.61
C PHE A 879 36.68 3.55 -24.78
N ALA A 880 37.30 2.46 -25.26
CA ALA A 880 36.93 1.83 -26.54
C ALA A 880 36.17 0.48 -26.46
N THR A 881 35.89 -0.11 -25.30
CA THR A 881 35.37 -1.51 -25.27
C THR A 881 34.24 -1.81 -24.29
N LEU A 882 33.45 -0.82 -23.86
CA LEU A 882 32.24 -1.08 -23.05
C LEU A 882 30.93 -0.58 -23.67
N SER A 883 30.94 -0.15 -24.93
CA SER A 883 29.73 0.25 -25.66
C SER A 883 29.09 -0.85 -26.51
N ASP A 884 29.66 -2.06 -26.57
CA ASP A 884 29.05 -3.17 -27.30
C ASP A 884 29.14 -4.47 -26.49
N GLY A 885 27.99 -4.88 -25.94
CA GLY A 885 27.77 -6.23 -25.43
C GLY A 885 27.65 -6.34 -23.91
N ARG A 886 26.50 -5.92 -23.37
CA ARG A 886 25.74 -6.65 -22.34
C ARG A 886 24.35 -6.08 -22.16
#